data_AF-A0A2T1M1F1-F1
#
_entry.id   AF-A0A2T1M1F1-F1
#
_cell.length_a   1.000
_cell.length_b   1.000
_cell.length_c   1.000
_cell.angle_alpha   90.00
_cell.angle_beta   90.00
_cell.angle_gamma   90.00
#
_symmetry.space_group_name_H-M   'P 1'
#
loop_
_entity.id
_entity.type
_entity.pdbx_description
1 polymer ?
#
loop_
_entity_poly.entity_id
_entity_poly.type
_entity_poly.pdbx_seq_one_letter_code
_entity_poly.pdbx_strand_id
1 'polypeptide(L)'
;MTSNYGAEQIQVLEGLDPVRKRPGMYIGTTGPKGLHHLVYEVVDNSIDEALAGHCDHIEIDINANGSVTVTDNGRGIPTDIHPTTGKSALETVLTVLHAGGKFGGDSGYKVSGGLHGVGVSVVNALSEWVEVTVWRDKKVHTQRFERGIPIGELQSKPSKETHTGTRVTFLPDTQIFTGGIEFDYSTLSGRLRELAYLNAGVRITFTDNRQDEPHQEVYFYEGGIREYVEYMCREKEALHKDIIYVSGERNGVQIEVALQWCIDAYSDNLLGFANNIRTIDGGTHLEGLKAVLTRTFNNLARKRNKIKENESNLSGENIREGLTGVISVKVPEPEFEGQTKTKLGNTEVRGLVDSMVGEKLNEFLEFNLPIGDSILEKAIQAFKAAEAARRARDLVRRKSVLESSPLPGKLADCSSRDPRESEIYLVEGDSAGGCFHGDIKVALADGRNISFKDLVAEQEAGKQHFGYTIRQDGTIGIEKIINARVTKKNAEVIKVTLDNGETLICTPDHLFMLRDGSYKPAALLTSDDSLMPLYRKYSDINEPKITIDGYEMVWNPRSDSWLFTHLLSDWYNRWQGVYKAEDGEHCHHVDFNKLNNNPTNLQRLSAKDHLALHRIQINQTLHRPDVVEKCRQIHQTEEFRTRMSQRMQEPQTKEILSQQAKAQWVNQEYKEYMVSKWREFYDSNETYRQENNQRLNVSQQLYWSNENNREKQAEKVHQYFVDHPEVRQQFSNFAKQQWQNESLLDWRREKTKEQWTPEFRAKRKAALSQTYYNKTITALKKVEIEHGCIDLEAYQTYRLQTKDKSLLKFDTFCTRYFEGNVSKAKEAITNYNHRIVSIKYLDDTYDVYDIEVPHTHNFALASGIFVHNSAKQGRDRRFQAILPLRGKILNIEKTDDAKIYKNNEVQSLITALGLGIKGEEFDSSQLRYHRIVIMTDADVDGSHIRTLLLTFFYRYQRALVDQGYIYIACPPLYKLERGKNHYYCYSERELQQKIAEFPANANYTIQRFKGLGEMMPEQLWDTTMNPETRTMKQVQIEDAAKAEELFTILMGDRVAPRREFIETHGARLNLTDLDI
;
A
#
# COMPACT_ATOMS: atom_id res chain seq x y z
N MET A 1 15.69 -9.81 37.09
CA MET A 1 15.21 -8.79 38.05
C MET A 1 13.79 -9.15 38.40
N THR A 2 13.52 -9.48 39.66
CA THR A 2 12.16 -9.71 40.17
C THR A 2 11.42 -8.37 40.13
N SER A 3 10.37 -8.30 39.31
CA SER A 3 9.48 -7.14 39.21
C SER A 3 8.77 -6.94 40.55
N ASN A 4 9.19 -5.93 41.32
CA ASN A 4 8.55 -5.51 42.56
C ASN A 4 7.16 -4.88 42.27
N TYR A 5 6.15 -5.71 41.98
CA TYR A 5 4.75 -5.27 41.92
C TYR A 5 4.16 -5.33 43.32
N GLY A 6 4.18 -4.20 44.02
CA GLY A 6 3.64 -4.03 45.38
C GLY A 6 2.63 -2.89 45.46
N ALA A 7 2.02 -2.68 46.62
CA ALA A 7 0.99 -1.67 46.83
C ALA A 7 1.43 -0.25 46.45
N GLU A 8 2.72 0.09 46.60
CA GLU A 8 3.29 1.40 46.24
C GLU A 8 3.27 1.69 44.72
N GLN A 9 3.07 0.67 43.87
CA GLN A 9 2.89 0.86 42.43
C GLN A 9 1.43 1.14 42.04
N ILE A 10 0.48 1.05 42.97
CA ILE A 10 -0.92 1.45 42.76
C ILE A 10 -1.00 2.97 42.90
N GLN A 11 -1.03 3.66 41.76
CA GLN A 11 -1.21 5.11 41.72
C GLN A 11 -2.70 5.46 41.80
N VAL A 12 -3.12 6.11 42.88
CA VAL A 12 -4.45 6.73 42.99
C VAL A 12 -4.37 8.14 42.42
N LEU A 13 -5.22 8.44 41.45
CA LEU A 13 -5.33 9.76 40.85
C LEU A 13 -6.50 10.50 41.50
N GLU A 14 -6.23 11.63 42.15
CA GLU A 14 -7.23 12.41 42.89
C GLU A 14 -7.70 13.64 42.09
N GLY A 15 -8.89 14.16 42.40
CA GLY A 15 -9.43 15.35 41.74
C GLY A 15 -9.64 15.17 40.23
N LEU A 16 -9.00 16.04 39.43
CA LEU A 16 -9.11 16.06 37.96
C LEU A 16 -7.91 15.44 37.23
N ASP A 17 -6.90 14.96 37.96
CA ASP A 17 -5.75 14.26 37.38
C ASP A 17 -6.12 13.05 36.51
N PRO A 18 -7.15 12.22 36.84
CA PRO A 18 -7.58 11.13 35.96
C PRO A 18 -7.98 11.62 34.57
N VAL A 19 -8.65 12.76 34.48
CA VAL A 19 -9.14 13.35 33.22
C VAL A 19 -7.96 13.77 32.35
N ARG A 20 -6.98 14.49 32.92
CA ARG A 20 -5.79 14.92 32.19
C ARG A 20 -4.91 13.76 31.75
N LYS A 21 -4.85 12.68 32.55
CA LYS A 21 -4.05 11.50 32.21
C LYS A 21 -4.68 10.65 31.10
N ARG A 22 -6.02 10.61 31.03
CA ARG A 22 -6.80 9.81 30.07
C ARG A 22 -7.94 10.62 29.43
N PRO A 23 -7.65 11.70 28.69
CA PRO A 23 -8.67 12.61 28.16
C PRO A 23 -9.67 11.92 27.21
N GLY A 24 -9.20 10.97 26.39
CA GLY A 24 -10.07 10.25 25.45
C GLY A 24 -11.22 9.48 26.10
N MET A 25 -11.11 9.09 27.39
CA MET A 25 -12.22 8.44 28.10
C MET A 25 -13.39 9.40 28.39
N TYR A 26 -13.13 10.71 28.41
CA TYR A 26 -14.11 11.74 28.79
C TYR A 26 -14.64 12.50 27.57
N ILE A 27 -13.76 12.84 26.62
CA ILE A 27 -14.10 13.64 25.42
C ILE A 27 -13.96 12.84 24.10
N GLY A 28 -13.79 11.52 24.20
CA GLY A 28 -13.63 10.62 23.05
C GLY A 28 -12.22 10.62 22.46
N THR A 29 -11.71 11.77 22.02
CA THR A 29 -10.38 11.90 21.40
C THR A 29 -9.67 13.18 21.84
N THR A 30 -8.36 13.30 21.57
CA THR A 30 -7.60 14.55 21.73
C THR A 30 -7.34 15.27 20.40
N GLY A 31 -8.10 14.91 19.36
CA GLY A 31 -8.09 15.57 18.06
C GLY A 31 -9.16 16.67 17.94
N PRO A 32 -9.43 17.16 16.72
CA PRO A 32 -10.44 18.21 16.49
C PRO A 32 -11.81 17.88 17.08
N LYS A 33 -12.26 16.62 17.04
CA LYS A 33 -13.54 16.21 17.62
C LYS A 33 -13.62 16.47 19.12
N GLY A 34 -12.64 16.00 19.88
CA GLY A 34 -12.59 16.23 21.34
C GLY A 34 -12.42 17.69 21.71
N LEU A 35 -11.73 18.48 20.86
CA LEU A 35 -11.61 19.92 21.03
C LEU A 35 -12.97 20.61 20.95
N HIS A 36 -13.76 20.36 19.91
CA HIS A 36 -15.12 20.91 19.78
C HIS A 36 -16.06 20.41 20.88
N HIS A 37 -15.86 19.18 21.35
CA HIS A 37 -16.63 18.62 22.47
C HIS A 37 -16.53 19.48 23.73
N LEU A 38 -15.39 20.14 23.99
CA LEU A 38 -15.26 21.06 25.12
C LEU A 38 -16.28 22.21 25.05
N VAL A 39 -16.50 22.76 23.85
CA VAL A 39 -17.49 23.83 23.62
C VAL A 39 -18.90 23.28 23.84
N TYR A 40 -19.18 22.09 23.31
CA TYR A 40 -20.50 21.45 23.44
C TYR A 40 -20.89 21.27 24.91
N GLU A 41 -19.98 20.84 25.78
CA GLU A 41 -20.28 20.64 27.20
C GLU A 41 -20.65 21.95 27.92
N VAL A 42 -20.05 23.07 27.55
CA VAL A 42 -20.39 24.38 28.14
C VAL A 42 -21.72 24.90 27.58
N VAL A 43 -21.93 24.76 26.27
CA VAL A 43 -23.17 25.18 25.61
C VAL A 43 -24.36 24.34 26.08
N ASP A 44 -24.20 23.02 26.22
CA ASP A 44 -25.26 22.12 26.69
C ASP A 44 -25.72 22.48 28.11
N ASN A 45 -24.81 22.94 28.98
CA ASN A 45 -25.20 23.47 30.30
C ASN A 45 -26.08 24.73 30.19
N SER A 46 -25.78 25.61 29.24
CA SER A 46 -26.57 26.83 28.97
C SER A 46 -27.94 26.47 28.38
N ILE A 47 -27.99 25.46 27.51
CA ILE A 47 -29.24 24.92 26.94
C ILE A 47 -30.09 24.23 28.02
N ASP A 48 -29.49 23.56 29.00
CA ASP A 48 -30.23 22.97 30.12
C ASP A 48 -30.92 24.06 30.99
N GLU A 49 -30.32 25.26 31.13
CA GLU A 49 -30.98 26.42 31.75
C GLU A 49 -32.15 26.93 30.89
N ALA A 50 -32.01 26.87 29.56
CA ALA A 50 -33.07 27.26 28.63
C ALA A 50 -34.24 26.26 28.67
N LEU A 51 -33.97 24.96 28.72
CA LEU A 51 -34.97 23.91 28.91
C LEU A 51 -35.72 24.04 30.24
N ALA A 52 -35.05 24.55 31.28
CA ALA A 52 -35.69 24.88 32.56
C ALA A 52 -36.54 26.17 32.50
N GLY A 53 -36.55 26.89 31.37
CA GLY A 53 -37.33 28.10 31.15
C GLY A 53 -36.74 29.37 31.74
N HIS A 54 -35.43 29.38 32.03
CA HIS A 54 -34.76 30.52 32.66
C HIS A 54 -33.76 31.24 31.76
N CYS A 55 -33.36 30.65 30.64
CA CYS A 55 -32.44 31.23 29.66
C CYS A 55 -33.16 31.37 28.32
N ASP A 56 -33.03 32.51 27.67
CA ASP A 56 -33.57 32.78 26.32
C ASP A 56 -32.50 33.24 25.32
N HIS A 57 -31.28 33.55 25.78
CA HIS A 57 -30.19 34.01 24.94
C HIS A 57 -28.84 33.42 25.38
N ILE A 58 -28.13 32.82 24.42
CA ILE A 58 -26.78 32.26 24.59
C ILE A 58 -25.86 32.90 23.55
N GLU A 59 -24.72 33.40 23.99
CA GLU A 59 -23.66 33.98 23.14
C GLU A 59 -22.42 33.08 23.19
N ILE A 60 -21.87 32.75 22.01
CA ILE A 60 -20.66 31.97 21.85
C ILE A 60 -19.67 32.76 21.00
N ASP A 61 -18.47 33.00 21.53
CA ASP A 61 -17.42 33.74 20.85
C ASP A 61 -16.15 32.90 20.71
N ILE A 62 -15.63 32.77 19.48
CA ILE A 62 -14.24 32.35 19.25
C ILE A 62 -13.37 33.59 19.30
N ASN A 63 -12.44 33.65 20.25
CA ASN A 63 -11.59 34.82 20.47
C ASN A 63 -10.30 34.74 19.63
N ALA A 64 -9.70 35.90 19.33
CA ALA A 64 -8.47 36.01 18.54
C ALA A 64 -7.26 35.25 19.15
N ASN A 65 -7.26 35.01 20.46
CA ASN A 65 -6.21 34.25 21.15
C ASN A 65 -6.44 32.72 21.15
N GLY A 66 -7.47 32.22 20.44
CA GLY A 66 -7.83 30.80 20.39
C GLY A 66 -8.68 30.30 21.56
N SER A 67 -9.08 31.17 22.50
CA SER A 67 -10.04 30.81 23.55
C SER A 67 -11.49 30.87 23.06
N VAL A 68 -12.39 30.19 23.76
CA VAL A 68 -13.84 30.26 23.52
C VAL A 68 -14.54 30.81 24.75
N THR A 69 -15.48 31.72 24.52
CA THR A 69 -16.38 32.26 25.55
C THR A 69 -17.80 31.77 25.28
N VAL A 70 -18.49 31.31 26.32
CA VAL A 70 -19.93 31.03 26.30
C VAL A 70 -20.60 31.85 27.40
N THR A 71 -21.58 32.66 27.04
CA THR A 71 -22.37 33.49 27.98
C THR A 71 -23.84 33.12 27.86
N ASP A 72 -24.49 32.82 28.98
CA ASP A 72 -25.94 32.60 29.07
C ASP A 72 -26.59 33.67 29.96
N ASN A 73 -27.90 33.86 29.78
CA ASN A 73 -28.71 34.73 30.65
C ASN A 73 -29.63 33.95 31.61
N GLY A 74 -29.23 32.74 31.99
CA GLY A 74 -29.95 31.87 32.91
C GLY A 74 -29.89 32.32 34.38
N ARG A 75 -30.08 31.38 35.31
CA ARG A 75 -30.06 31.67 36.76
C ARG A 75 -28.66 31.94 37.33
N GLY A 76 -27.62 31.53 36.61
CA GLY A 76 -26.23 31.53 37.07
C GLY A 76 -25.88 30.34 37.98
N ILE A 77 -24.68 29.77 37.83
CA ILE A 77 -24.19 28.67 38.67
C ILE A 77 -24.22 29.08 40.16
N PRO A 78 -24.72 28.24 41.09
CA PRO A 78 -24.73 28.57 42.51
C PRO A 78 -23.32 28.90 43.05
N THR A 79 -23.22 29.95 43.86
CA THR A 79 -21.94 30.46 44.42
C THR A 79 -21.83 30.28 45.93
N ASP A 80 -22.90 29.82 46.59
CA ASP A 80 -22.94 29.53 48.02
C ASP A 80 -22.00 28.38 48.40
N ILE A 81 -21.65 28.28 49.69
CA ILE A 81 -20.80 27.19 50.20
C ILE A 81 -21.57 25.87 50.15
N HIS A 82 -20.99 24.87 49.47
CA HIS A 82 -21.56 23.53 49.37
C HIS A 82 -21.28 22.73 50.65
N PRO A 83 -22.31 22.12 51.27
CA PRO A 83 -22.22 21.58 52.63
C PRO A 83 -21.23 20.42 52.79
N THR A 84 -21.03 19.61 51.75
CA THR A 84 -20.14 18.43 51.81
C THR A 84 -18.68 18.77 51.52
N THR A 85 -18.44 19.72 50.60
CA THR A 85 -17.08 20.04 50.13
C THR A 85 -16.47 21.22 50.88
N GLY A 86 -17.28 22.04 51.57
CA GLY A 86 -16.83 23.24 52.28
C GLY A 86 -16.33 24.37 51.37
N LYS A 87 -16.42 24.19 50.05
CA LYS A 87 -16.02 25.13 49.01
C LYS A 87 -17.26 25.81 48.41
N SER A 88 -17.07 26.87 47.62
CA SER A 88 -18.19 27.41 46.83
C SER A 88 -18.75 26.31 45.91
N ALA A 89 -20.05 26.34 45.65
CA ALA A 89 -20.69 25.41 44.73
C ALA A 89 -20.10 25.54 43.32
N LEU A 90 -19.74 26.76 42.90
CA LEU A 90 -18.99 27.03 41.67
C LEU A 90 -17.67 26.25 41.62
N GLU A 91 -16.81 26.38 42.65
CA GLU A 91 -15.55 25.65 42.70
C GLU A 91 -15.80 24.13 42.74
N THR A 92 -16.83 23.70 43.45
CA THR A 92 -17.19 22.28 43.58
C THR A 92 -17.52 21.66 42.22
N VAL A 93 -18.38 22.28 41.41
CA VAL A 93 -18.75 21.74 40.08
C VAL A 93 -17.60 21.78 39.07
N LEU A 94 -16.63 22.68 39.25
CA LEU A 94 -15.46 22.83 38.37
C LEU A 94 -14.28 21.94 38.77
N THR A 95 -14.21 21.47 40.01
CA THR A 95 -13.02 20.73 40.53
C THR A 95 -13.32 19.30 40.97
N VAL A 96 -14.60 18.93 41.14
CA VAL A 96 -15.01 17.59 41.56
C VAL A 96 -15.77 16.91 40.43
N LEU A 97 -15.34 15.71 40.05
CA LEU A 97 -16.08 14.86 39.10
C LEU A 97 -17.38 14.37 39.73
N HIS A 98 -18.43 14.26 38.92
CA HIS A 98 -19.76 13.84 39.35
C HIS A 98 -20.40 14.79 40.38
N ALA A 99 -20.01 16.06 40.37
CA ALA A 99 -20.61 17.10 41.19
C ALA A 99 -21.47 18.02 40.31
N GLY A 100 -22.79 18.02 40.54
CA GLY A 100 -23.71 18.87 39.79
C GLY A 100 -25.14 18.78 40.32
N GLY A 101 -25.94 19.80 40.05
CA GLY A 101 -27.36 19.82 40.38
C GLY A 101 -28.23 19.05 39.38
N LYS A 102 -27.72 17.99 38.73
CA LYS A 102 -28.45 17.26 37.68
C LYS A 102 -28.77 15.80 38.05
N PHE A 103 -28.49 15.40 39.29
CA PHE A 103 -28.58 14.00 39.78
C PHE A 103 -29.76 13.71 40.72
N GLY A 104 -30.68 14.66 40.95
CA GLY A 104 -31.79 14.47 41.88
C GLY A 104 -33.11 15.02 41.33
N GLY A 105 -34.24 14.33 41.60
CA GLY A 105 -35.57 14.74 41.14
C GLY A 105 -36.02 16.13 41.63
N ASP A 106 -35.43 16.63 42.73
CA ASP A 106 -35.70 17.96 43.29
C ASP A 106 -34.72 19.05 42.82
N SER A 107 -33.87 18.76 41.84
CA SER A 107 -32.70 19.59 41.49
C SER A 107 -32.96 20.84 40.65
N GLY A 108 -34.23 21.15 40.37
CA GLY A 108 -34.63 22.33 39.59
C GLY A 108 -34.47 22.18 38.07
N TYR A 109 -34.08 21.00 37.57
CA TYR A 109 -34.14 20.61 36.16
C TYR A 109 -35.09 19.41 36.00
N LYS A 110 -36.19 19.58 35.27
CA LYS A 110 -37.17 18.50 35.00
C LYS A 110 -36.66 17.53 33.92
N VAL A 111 -35.84 18.01 32.99
CA VAL A 111 -35.21 17.28 31.89
C VAL A 111 -33.85 17.92 31.61
N SER A 112 -32.78 17.14 31.43
CA SER A 112 -31.45 17.67 31.07
C SER A 112 -30.66 16.70 30.19
N GLY A 113 -29.77 17.23 29.35
CA GLY A 113 -28.80 16.42 28.59
C GLY A 113 -27.57 16.01 29.44
N GLY A 114 -27.22 16.82 30.45
CA GLY A 114 -26.04 16.64 31.29
C GLY A 114 -26.20 15.63 32.45
N LEU A 115 -26.09 14.34 32.18
CA LEU A 115 -26.40 13.27 33.18
C LEU A 115 -25.29 12.90 34.15
N HIS A 116 -24.04 13.21 33.83
CA HIS A 116 -22.89 12.63 34.54
C HIS A 116 -22.17 13.60 35.48
N GLY A 117 -22.53 14.90 35.49
CA GLY A 117 -21.92 15.93 36.33
C GLY A 117 -20.41 16.05 36.19
N VAL A 118 -19.87 15.75 35.00
CA VAL A 118 -18.43 15.82 34.68
C VAL A 118 -18.09 16.84 33.60
N GLY A 119 -19.08 17.39 32.88
CA GLY A 119 -18.86 18.19 31.67
C GLY A 119 -17.94 19.39 31.90
N VAL A 120 -18.35 20.35 32.74
CA VAL A 120 -17.59 21.58 32.96
C VAL A 120 -16.28 21.35 33.73
N SER A 121 -16.20 20.33 34.59
CA SER A 121 -14.97 19.96 35.27
C SER A 121 -13.96 19.30 34.32
N VAL A 122 -14.41 18.57 33.30
CA VAL A 122 -13.55 18.08 32.20
C VAL A 122 -13.03 19.24 31.36
N VAL A 123 -13.86 20.23 31.03
CA VAL A 123 -13.41 21.45 30.35
C VAL A 123 -12.33 22.16 31.16
N ASN A 124 -12.53 22.30 32.47
CA ASN A 124 -11.54 22.86 33.38
C ASN A 124 -10.23 22.06 33.41
N ALA A 125 -10.32 20.74 33.50
CA ALA A 125 -9.16 19.86 33.51
C ALA A 125 -8.34 19.95 32.23
N LEU A 126 -8.99 20.06 31.06
CA LEU A 126 -8.36 19.98 29.74
C LEU A 126 -8.03 21.37 29.14
N SER A 127 -8.23 22.43 29.90
CA SER A 127 -7.88 23.79 29.53
C SER A 127 -6.60 24.24 30.23
N GLU A 128 -5.81 25.08 29.56
CA GLU A 128 -4.68 25.78 30.17
C GLU A 128 -5.19 26.69 31.29
N TRP A 129 -6.26 27.44 31.00
CA TRP A 129 -7.00 28.21 31.98
C TRP A 129 -8.50 28.26 31.64
N VAL A 130 -9.30 28.40 32.69
CA VAL A 130 -10.75 28.69 32.62
C VAL A 130 -11.04 29.86 33.55
N GLU A 131 -11.82 30.82 33.07
CA GLU A 131 -12.34 31.92 33.86
C GLU A 131 -13.86 31.88 33.85
N VAL A 132 -14.48 31.87 35.03
CA VAL A 132 -15.93 31.83 35.17
C VAL A 132 -16.40 33.07 35.89
N THR A 133 -17.37 33.76 35.28
CA THR A 133 -18.08 34.90 35.86
C THR A 133 -19.55 34.53 36.02
N VAL A 134 -20.10 34.72 37.22
CA VAL A 134 -21.50 34.45 37.54
C VAL A 134 -22.17 35.74 37.99
N TRP A 135 -23.30 36.08 37.37
CA TRP A 135 -24.20 37.14 37.81
C TRP A 135 -25.38 36.53 38.54
N ARG A 136 -25.42 36.71 39.86
CA ARG A 136 -26.46 36.15 40.73
C ARG A 136 -26.61 36.98 42.00
N ASP A 137 -27.83 37.11 42.51
CA ASP A 137 -28.13 37.84 43.76
C ASP A 137 -27.56 39.27 43.82
N LYS A 138 -27.61 39.99 42.69
CA LYS A 138 -27.05 41.36 42.52
C LYS A 138 -25.55 41.46 42.80
N LYS A 139 -24.83 40.36 42.64
CA LYS A 139 -23.38 40.27 42.75
C LYS A 139 -22.80 39.68 41.47
N VAL A 140 -21.59 40.11 41.16
CA VAL A 140 -20.73 39.47 40.16
C VAL A 140 -19.69 38.66 40.92
N HIS A 141 -19.62 37.37 40.61
CA HIS A 141 -18.66 36.44 41.16
C HIS A 141 -17.70 36.02 40.08
N THR A 142 -16.39 36.06 40.34
CA THR A 142 -15.37 35.66 39.36
C THR A 142 -14.36 34.71 40.00
N GLN A 143 -14.04 33.63 39.30
CA GLN A 143 -12.99 32.68 39.71
C GLN A 143 -12.24 32.18 38.48
N ARG A 144 -10.90 32.13 38.60
CA ARG A 144 -10.00 31.60 37.58
C ARG A 144 -9.47 30.25 38.02
N PHE A 145 -9.26 29.37 37.06
CA PHE A 145 -8.68 28.05 37.23
C PHE A 145 -7.58 27.86 36.19
N GLU A 146 -6.53 27.12 36.54
CA GLU A 146 -5.45 26.74 35.63
C GLU A 146 -5.25 25.23 35.72
N ARG A 147 -5.43 24.54 34.58
CA ARG A 147 -5.34 23.07 34.48
C ARG A 147 -6.14 22.31 35.55
N GLY A 148 -7.36 22.77 35.83
CA GLY A 148 -8.24 22.17 36.84
C GLY A 148 -8.05 22.69 38.27
N ILE A 149 -7.05 23.53 38.54
CA ILE A 149 -6.71 24.01 39.89
C ILE A 149 -7.23 25.44 40.08
N PRO A 150 -7.99 25.74 41.15
CA PRO A 150 -8.47 27.10 41.42
C PRO A 150 -7.31 28.06 41.76
N ILE A 151 -7.33 29.25 41.14
CA ILE A 151 -6.37 30.33 41.39
C ILE A 151 -7.02 31.35 42.32
N GLY A 152 -6.79 31.18 43.61
CA GLY A 152 -7.35 32.03 44.67
C GLY A 152 -8.80 31.68 45.03
N GLU A 153 -9.36 32.45 45.96
CA GLU A 153 -10.75 32.32 46.40
C GLU A 153 -11.73 33.03 45.45
N LEU A 154 -13.00 32.62 45.50
CA LEU A 154 -14.08 33.23 44.73
C LEU A 154 -14.21 34.72 45.05
N GLN A 155 -13.93 35.58 44.06
CA GLN A 155 -14.08 37.03 44.22
C GLN A 155 -15.54 37.41 44.05
N SER A 156 -16.10 38.15 45.00
CA SER A 156 -17.50 38.64 44.92
C SER A 156 -17.55 40.15 45.05
N LYS A 157 -18.19 40.82 44.08
CA LYS A 157 -18.40 42.27 44.08
C LYS A 157 -19.88 42.58 43.87
N PRO A 158 -20.42 43.67 44.46
CA PRO A 158 -21.76 44.14 44.15
C PRO A 158 -21.86 44.49 42.66
N SER A 159 -22.90 44.03 41.97
CA SER A 159 -23.20 44.44 40.59
C SER A 159 -24.37 45.43 40.59
N LYS A 160 -24.29 46.45 39.73
CA LYS A 160 -25.40 47.36 39.43
C LYS A 160 -26.33 46.81 38.35
N GLU A 161 -25.92 45.74 37.68
CA GLU A 161 -26.65 45.10 36.61
C GLU A 161 -27.80 44.26 37.19
N THR A 162 -28.93 44.26 36.50
CA THR A 162 -30.12 43.49 36.87
C THR A 162 -30.18 42.12 36.20
N HIS A 163 -29.26 41.82 35.29
CA HIS A 163 -29.22 40.54 34.59
C HIS A 163 -28.58 39.45 35.47
N THR A 164 -29.00 38.22 35.23
CA THR A 164 -28.43 37.00 35.80
C THR A 164 -27.79 36.16 34.69
N GLY A 165 -26.95 35.20 35.04
CA GLY A 165 -26.38 34.27 34.07
C GLY A 165 -24.97 33.82 34.42
N THR A 166 -24.36 33.06 33.52
CA THR A 166 -22.98 32.61 33.63
C THR A 166 -22.21 32.94 32.36
N ARG A 167 -20.96 33.37 32.50
CA ARG A 167 -19.96 33.43 31.43
C ARG A 167 -18.82 32.49 31.76
N VAL A 168 -18.49 31.60 30.85
CA VAL A 168 -17.35 30.69 30.92
C VAL A 168 -16.43 30.98 29.75
N THR A 169 -15.20 31.39 30.02
CA THR A 169 -14.16 31.55 29.00
C THR A 169 -13.05 30.55 29.27
N PHE A 170 -12.62 29.79 28.26
CA PHE A 170 -11.56 28.80 28.41
C PHE A 170 -10.61 28.76 27.22
N LEU A 171 -9.34 28.46 27.50
CA LEU A 171 -8.31 28.20 26.49
C LEU A 171 -7.88 26.73 26.59
N PRO A 172 -8.07 25.90 25.55
CA PRO A 172 -7.65 24.49 25.56
C PRO A 172 -6.15 24.31 25.80
N ASP A 173 -5.75 23.28 26.56
CA ASP A 173 -4.34 23.03 26.88
C ASP A 173 -3.60 22.39 25.68
N THR A 174 -2.63 23.13 25.13
CA THR A 174 -1.79 22.66 24.01
C THR A 174 -0.95 21.42 24.34
N GLN A 175 -0.76 21.11 25.63
CA GLN A 175 -0.09 19.86 26.05
C GLN A 175 -0.97 18.62 25.86
N ILE A 176 -2.29 18.78 25.84
CA ILE A 176 -3.25 17.71 25.61
C ILE A 176 -3.62 17.62 24.13
N PHE A 177 -3.88 18.77 23.50
CA PHE A 177 -4.29 18.88 22.10
C PHE A 177 -3.06 19.10 21.19
N THR A 178 -2.24 18.07 21.03
CA THR A 178 -0.98 18.14 20.28
C THR A 178 -1.16 18.36 18.77
N GLY A 179 -2.36 18.09 18.24
CA GLY A 179 -2.72 18.30 16.83
C GLY A 179 -3.12 19.74 16.48
N GLY A 180 -3.17 20.65 17.47
CA GLY A 180 -3.64 22.02 17.32
C GLY A 180 -4.90 22.30 18.15
N ILE A 181 -5.13 23.59 18.44
CA ILE A 181 -6.28 24.09 19.22
C ILE A 181 -7.21 24.98 18.36
N GLU A 182 -7.16 24.83 17.04
CA GLU A 182 -8.00 25.61 16.14
C GLU A 182 -9.43 25.04 16.09
N PHE A 183 -10.39 25.85 16.52
CA PHE A 183 -11.81 25.55 16.39
C PHE A 183 -12.28 25.78 14.94
N ASP A 184 -12.96 24.79 14.38
CA ASP A 184 -13.62 24.89 13.08
C ASP A 184 -14.98 25.58 13.22
N TYR A 185 -15.11 26.74 12.59
CA TYR A 185 -16.33 27.54 12.62
C TYR A 185 -17.52 26.76 12.05
N SER A 186 -17.32 26.04 10.94
CA SER A 186 -18.42 25.35 10.23
C SER A 186 -19.05 24.22 11.06
N THR A 187 -18.24 23.59 11.92
CA THR A 187 -18.64 22.47 12.78
C THR A 187 -19.44 22.99 13.98
N LEU A 188 -18.94 24.02 14.67
CA LEU A 188 -19.67 24.66 15.75
C LEU A 188 -20.97 25.31 15.26
N SER A 189 -20.92 26.05 14.15
CA SER A 189 -22.09 26.68 13.52
C SER A 189 -23.21 25.67 13.24
N GLY A 190 -22.88 24.52 12.65
CA GLY A 190 -23.85 23.45 12.37
C GLY A 190 -24.54 22.94 13.64
N ARG A 191 -23.76 22.64 14.69
CA ARG A 191 -24.29 22.15 15.97
C ARG A 191 -25.12 23.21 16.71
N LEU A 192 -24.68 24.47 16.72
CA LEU A 192 -25.40 25.57 17.37
C LEU A 192 -26.74 25.84 16.66
N ARG A 193 -26.77 25.77 15.33
CA ARG A 193 -28.02 25.88 14.56
C ARG A 193 -28.99 24.74 14.88
N GLU A 194 -28.50 23.50 14.95
CA GLU A 194 -29.30 22.34 15.36
C GLU A 194 -29.89 22.53 16.75
N LEU A 195 -29.10 23.01 17.72
CA LEU A 195 -29.58 23.31 19.08
C LEU A 195 -30.66 24.40 19.09
N ALA A 196 -30.54 25.43 18.26
CA ALA A 196 -31.56 26.48 18.15
C ALA A 196 -32.88 25.93 17.60
N TYR A 197 -32.86 24.98 16.65
CA TYR A 197 -34.07 24.30 16.18
C TYR A 197 -34.72 23.42 17.24
N LEU A 198 -33.92 22.71 18.04
CA LEU A 198 -34.42 21.83 19.10
C LEU A 198 -35.01 22.60 20.30
N ASN A 199 -34.59 23.85 20.47
CA ASN A 199 -35.02 24.73 21.56
C ASN A 199 -35.74 25.95 21.00
N ALA A 200 -36.95 25.73 20.52
CA ALA A 200 -37.77 26.78 19.92
C ALA A 200 -37.87 28.01 20.85
N GLY A 201 -37.57 29.19 20.30
CA GLY A 201 -37.57 30.45 21.03
C GLY A 201 -36.29 30.79 21.80
N VAL A 202 -35.24 29.96 21.77
CA VAL A 202 -33.92 30.31 22.31
C VAL A 202 -33.08 30.97 21.22
N ARG A 203 -32.54 32.15 21.50
CA ARG A 203 -31.62 32.86 20.62
C ARG A 203 -30.18 32.40 20.89
N ILE A 204 -29.48 31.98 19.85
CA ILE A 204 -28.05 31.64 19.91
C ILE A 204 -27.28 32.56 18.98
N THR A 205 -26.35 33.34 19.53
CA THR A 205 -25.45 34.21 18.78
C THR A 205 -24.07 33.58 18.73
N PHE A 206 -23.51 33.40 17.54
CA PHE A 206 -22.18 32.83 17.34
C PHE A 206 -21.29 33.81 16.59
N THR A 207 -20.16 34.19 17.18
CA THR A 207 -19.22 35.18 16.65
C THR A 207 -17.80 34.60 16.53
N ASP A 208 -17.16 34.78 15.38
CA ASP A 208 -15.74 34.48 15.18
C ASP A 208 -14.91 35.76 15.10
N ASN A 209 -14.14 36.04 16.15
CA ASN A 209 -13.32 37.23 16.30
C ASN A 209 -11.87 37.02 15.83
N ARG A 210 -11.55 35.94 15.10
CA ARG A 210 -10.18 35.68 14.61
C ARG A 210 -9.83 36.48 13.35
N GLN A 211 -10.82 36.96 12.60
CA GLN A 211 -10.64 37.79 11.41
C GLN A 211 -10.72 39.29 11.78
N ASP A 212 -10.14 40.16 10.94
CA ASP A 212 -10.18 41.62 11.13
C ASP A 212 -11.62 42.16 11.19
N GLU A 213 -12.54 41.56 10.41
CA GLU A 213 -13.98 41.77 10.54
C GLU A 213 -14.61 40.52 11.21
N PRO A 214 -15.24 40.66 12.39
CA PRO A 214 -15.87 39.53 13.06
C PRO A 214 -17.01 38.96 12.22
N HIS A 215 -16.98 37.64 12.00
CA HIS A 215 -18.06 36.94 11.33
C HIS A 215 -19.09 36.51 12.38
N GLN A 216 -20.33 36.99 12.27
CA GLN A 216 -21.39 36.74 13.25
C GLN A 216 -22.63 36.13 12.59
N GLU A 217 -23.18 35.10 13.23
CA GLU A 217 -24.46 34.50 12.89
C GLU A 217 -25.39 34.46 14.10
N VAL A 218 -26.69 34.63 13.85
CA VAL A 218 -27.74 34.53 14.87
C VAL A 218 -28.72 33.45 14.46
N TYR A 219 -28.91 32.47 15.34
CA TYR A 219 -29.86 31.38 15.17
C TYR A 219 -31.04 31.62 16.12
N PHE A 220 -32.24 31.75 15.57
CA PHE A 220 -33.48 31.94 16.32
C PHE A 220 -34.64 31.40 15.50
N TYR A 221 -35.26 30.32 15.99
CA TYR A 221 -36.30 29.58 15.25
C TYR A 221 -37.49 29.34 16.18
N GLU A 222 -38.66 29.86 15.82
CA GLU A 222 -39.88 29.75 16.65
C GLU A 222 -40.69 28.48 16.33
N GLY A 223 -40.64 28.01 15.08
CA GLY A 223 -41.25 26.76 14.62
C GLY A 223 -40.47 25.50 14.97
N GLY A 224 -39.31 25.64 15.62
CA GLY A 224 -38.50 24.55 16.16
C GLY A 224 -38.15 23.48 15.11
N ILE A 225 -38.36 22.20 15.46
CA ILE A 225 -38.04 21.08 14.55
C ILE A 225 -38.85 21.06 13.25
N ARG A 226 -39.95 21.82 13.14
CA ARG A 226 -40.67 22.00 11.85
C ARG A 226 -39.82 22.77 10.86
N GLU A 227 -39.28 23.91 11.29
CA GLU A 227 -38.36 24.72 10.48
C GLU A 227 -37.06 23.96 10.21
N TYR A 228 -36.67 23.04 11.10
CA TYR A 228 -35.52 22.19 10.84
C TYR A 228 -35.76 21.23 9.68
N VAL A 229 -36.91 20.54 9.66
CA VAL A 229 -37.29 19.68 8.53
C VAL A 229 -37.44 20.52 7.25
N GLU A 230 -38.01 21.72 7.33
CA GLU A 230 -38.08 22.65 6.19
C GLU A 230 -36.69 23.00 5.65
N TYR A 231 -35.75 23.34 6.54
CA TYR A 231 -34.35 23.59 6.19
C TYR A 231 -33.71 22.38 5.51
N MET A 232 -33.91 21.18 6.05
CA MET A 232 -33.36 19.93 5.48
C MET A 232 -33.98 19.58 4.12
N CYS A 233 -35.22 20.03 3.87
CA CYS A 233 -35.95 19.80 2.63
C CYS A 233 -35.82 20.94 1.61
N ARG A 234 -35.13 22.04 1.93
CA ARG A 234 -35.02 23.23 1.04
C ARG A 234 -34.49 22.88 -0.36
N GLU A 235 -33.56 21.93 -0.42
CA GLU A 235 -32.94 21.46 -1.66
C GLU A 235 -33.67 20.27 -2.32
N LYS A 236 -34.81 19.84 -1.77
CA LYS A 236 -35.61 18.72 -2.25
C LYS A 236 -36.94 19.20 -2.81
N GLU A 237 -37.59 18.40 -3.65
CA GLU A 237 -38.94 18.65 -4.12
C GLU A 237 -39.95 17.98 -3.19
N ALA A 238 -40.60 18.75 -2.32
CA ALA A 238 -41.56 18.21 -1.36
C ALA A 238 -42.77 17.57 -2.07
N LEU A 239 -43.11 16.33 -1.66
CA LEU A 239 -44.29 15.60 -2.14
C LEU A 239 -45.59 16.28 -1.67
N HIS A 240 -45.54 16.89 -0.48
CA HIS A 240 -46.61 17.68 0.10
C HIS A 240 -46.03 18.91 0.80
N LYS A 241 -46.76 20.03 0.72
CA LYS A 241 -46.31 21.32 1.29
C LYS A 241 -46.32 21.31 2.81
N ASP A 242 -47.36 20.73 3.41
CA ASP A 242 -47.56 20.80 4.86
C ASP A 242 -46.65 19.81 5.58
N ILE A 243 -45.85 20.30 6.53
CA ILE A 243 -45.02 19.46 7.39
C ILE A 243 -45.91 18.78 8.43
N ILE A 244 -45.85 17.45 8.49
CA ILE A 244 -46.60 16.67 9.48
C ILE A 244 -45.89 16.85 10.82
N TYR A 245 -46.58 17.43 11.78
CA TYR A 245 -46.04 17.68 13.11
C TYR A 245 -46.88 17.06 14.21
N VAL A 246 -46.22 16.33 15.09
CA VAL A 246 -46.80 15.74 16.29
C VAL A 246 -46.03 16.28 17.49
N SER A 247 -46.75 16.77 18.51
CA SER A 247 -46.17 17.13 19.81
C SER A 247 -47.12 16.72 20.93
N GLY A 248 -46.56 16.28 22.06
CA GLY A 248 -47.31 15.94 23.26
C GLY A 248 -46.43 15.46 24.42
N GLU A 249 -47.00 15.38 25.62
CA GLU A 249 -46.36 14.82 26.82
C GLU A 249 -47.17 13.62 27.34
N ARG A 250 -46.52 12.50 27.61
CA ARG A 250 -47.14 11.31 28.21
C ARG A 250 -46.17 10.66 29.18
N ASN A 251 -46.64 10.37 30.39
CA ASN A 251 -45.84 9.81 31.49
C ASN A 251 -44.55 10.63 31.76
N GLY A 252 -44.62 11.96 31.67
CA GLY A 252 -43.48 12.86 31.89
C GLY A 252 -42.47 12.91 30.75
N VAL A 253 -42.63 12.11 29.68
CA VAL A 253 -41.82 12.18 28.47
C VAL A 253 -42.50 13.09 27.45
N GLN A 254 -41.81 14.14 27.00
CA GLN A 254 -42.28 14.99 25.91
C GLN A 254 -41.75 14.44 24.59
N ILE A 255 -42.59 14.39 23.56
CA ILE A 255 -42.27 13.82 22.25
C ILE A 255 -42.68 14.85 21.21
N GLU A 256 -41.73 15.22 20.36
CA GLU A 256 -41.96 16.05 19.19
C GLU A 256 -41.43 15.36 17.94
N VAL A 257 -42.24 15.34 16.88
CA VAL A 257 -41.90 14.70 15.62
C VAL A 257 -42.33 15.61 14.47
N ALA A 258 -41.42 15.89 13.55
CA ALA A 258 -41.70 16.58 12.29
C ALA A 258 -41.32 15.67 11.11
N LEU A 259 -42.20 15.54 10.12
CA LEU A 259 -42.05 14.63 8.98
C LEU A 259 -42.46 15.30 7.67
N GLN A 260 -41.68 15.09 6.62
CA GLN A 260 -42.00 15.51 5.26
C GLN A 260 -41.46 14.52 4.23
N TRP A 261 -42.30 14.12 3.27
CA TRP A 261 -41.85 13.30 2.14
C TRP A 261 -41.47 14.17 0.95
N CYS A 262 -40.45 13.75 0.20
CA CYS A 262 -40.00 14.39 -1.03
C CYS A 262 -40.16 13.45 -2.24
N ILE A 263 -40.41 14.01 -3.42
CA ILE A 263 -40.61 13.28 -4.68
C ILE A 263 -39.28 12.71 -5.17
N ASP A 264 -38.27 13.57 -5.19
CA ASP A 264 -36.91 13.37 -5.72
C ASP A 264 -35.96 12.63 -4.76
N ALA A 265 -36.46 12.23 -3.58
CA ALA A 265 -35.70 11.45 -2.61
C ALA A 265 -36.11 9.96 -2.63
N TYR A 266 -35.11 9.07 -2.62
CA TYR A 266 -35.27 7.60 -2.67
C TYR A 266 -34.71 6.88 -1.43
N SER A 267 -34.38 7.62 -0.37
CA SER A 267 -33.96 7.09 0.93
C SER A 267 -34.57 7.93 2.05
N ASP A 268 -34.64 7.39 3.26
CA ASP A 268 -35.09 8.15 4.43
C ASP A 268 -33.93 8.87 5.13
N ASN A 269 -34.21 10.07 5.62
CA ASN A 269 -33.33 10.84 6.49
C ASN A 269 -34.07 11.17 7.79
N LEU A 270 -33.96 10.27 8.76
CA LEU A 270 -34.56 10.41 10.09
C LEU A 270 -33.49 10.74 11.12
N LEU A 271 -33.64 11.90 11.78
CA LEU A 271 -32.78 12.34 12.87
C LEU A 271 -33.47 12.12 14.22
N GLY A 272 -32.74 11.52 15.17
CA GLY A 272 -33.21 11.30 16.53
C GLY A 272 -32.44 12.13 17.55
N PHE A 273 -33.19 12.70 18.49
CA PHE A 273 -32.67 13.46 19.62
C PHE A 273 -33.32 13.00 20.92
N ALA A 274 -32.51 12.87 21.97
CA ALA A 274 -32.95 12.66 23.34
C ALA A 274 -32.33 13.74 24.22
N ASN A 275 -33.15 14.58 24.85
CA ASN A 275 -32.71 15.72 25.68
C ASN A 275 -31.69 16.62 24.95
N ASN A 276 -31.97 17.00 23.70
CA ASN A 276 -31.10 17.78 22.81
C ASN A 276 -29.77 17.11 22.41
N ILE A 277 -29.54 15.88 22.86
CA ILE A 277 -28.40 15.05 22.47
C ILE A 277 -28.80 14.23 21.26
N ARG A 278 -27.94 14.25 20.24
CA ARG A 278 -28.18 13.52 19.02
C ARG A 278 -27.89 12.04 19.19
N THR A 279 -28.88 11.20 18.90
CA THR A 279 -28.75 9.75 19.01
C THR A 279 -28.37 9.14 17.66
N ILE A 280 -27.08 9.25 17.32
CA ILE A 280 -26.51 8.87 16.01
C ILE A 280 -26.73 7.39 15.70
N ASP A 281 -26.61 6.52 16.71
CA ASP A 281 -26.77 5.07 16.58
C ASP A 281 -28.24 4.63 16.73
N GLY A 282 -29.17 5.59 16.78
CA GLY A 282 -30.60 5.34 16.90
C GLY A 282 -31.09 5.23 18.35
N GLY A 283 -32.04 4.35 18.59
CA GLY A 283 -32.58 4.11 19.93
C GLY A 283 -34.07 3.83 19.94
N THR A 284 -34.60 3.59 21.13
CA THR A 284 -35.97 3.15 21.36
C THR A 284 -37.04 4.12 20.80
N HIS A 285 -36.78 5.43 20.86
CA HIS A 285 -37.63 6.47 20.26
C HIS A 285 -37.73 6.36 18.73
N LEU A 286 -36.60 6.19 18.04
CA LEU A 286 -36.56 6.03 16.58
C LEU A 286 -37.18 4.71 16.13
N GLU A 287 -36.94 3.62 16.87
CA GLU A 287 -37.62 2.34 16.61
C GLU A 287 -39.14 2.46 16.74
N GLY A 288 -39.61 3.14 17.79
CA GLY A 288 -41.03 3.42 18.00
C GLY A 288 -41.63 4.19 16.82
N LEU A 289 -40.95 5.25 16.36
CA LEU A 289 -41.38 6.03 15.19
C LEU A 289 -41.45 5.18 13.92
N LYS A 290 -40.40 4.39 13.62
CA LYS A 290 -40.37 3.53 12.43
C LYS A 290 -41.49 2.48 12.44
N ALA A 291 -41.74 1.88 13.60
CA ALA A 291 -42.80 0.89 13.78
C ALA A 291 -44.20 1.50 13.54
N VAL A 292 -44.48 2.65 14.16
CA VAL A 292 -45.80 3.29 14.03
C VAL A 292 -46.07 3.80 12.62
N LEU A 293 -45.08 4.38 11.94
CA LEU A 293 -45.24 4.80 10.55
C LEU A 293 -45.62 3.60 9.67
N THR A 294 -44.89 2.49 9.82
CA THR A 294 -45.13 1.26 9.05
C THR A 294 -46.55 0.74 9.29
N ARG A 295 -46.98 0.66 10.55
CA ARG A 295 -48.31 0.16 10.92
C ARG A 295 -49.43 1.08 10.44
N THR A 296 -49.31 2.39 10.68
CA THR A 296 -50.34 3.39 10.34
C THR A 296 -50.59 3.45 8.84
N PHE A 297 -49.54 3.53 8.02
CA PHE A 297 -49.70 3.59 6.57
C PHE A 297 -50.19 2.26 5.97
N ASN A 298 -49.77 1.10 6.50
CA ASN A 298 -50.36 -0.17 6.07
C ASN A 298 -51.86 -0.25 6.40
N ASN A 299 -52.28 0.17 7.59
CA ASN A 299 -53.70 0.23 7.95
C ASN A 299 -54.48 1.20 7.03
N LEU A 300 -53.90 2.36 6.72
CA LEU A 300 -54.48 3.31 5.77
C LEU A 300 -54.62 2.70 4.37
N ALA A 301 -53.59 2.00 3.88
CA ALA A 301 -53.59 1.35 2.57
C ALA A 301 -54.71 0.30 2.43
N ARG A 302 -54.95 -0.48 3.50
CA ARG A 302 -56.06 -1.44 3.58
C ARG A 302 -57.42 -0.74 3.62
N LYS A 303 -57.59 0.25 4.51
CA LYS A 303 -58.83 1.05 4.65
C LYS A 303 -59.21 1.74 3.34
N ARG A 304 -58.21 2.15 2.54
CA ARG A 304 -58.38 2.81 1.23
C ARG A 304 -58.49 1.84 0.05
N ASN A 305 -58.46 0.52 0.28
CA ASN A 305 -58.43 -0.52 -0.77
C ASN A 305 -57.29 -0.37 -1.79
N LYS A 306 -56.17 0.26 -1.40
CA LYS A 306 -54.97 0.39 -2.23
C LYS A 306 -54.12 -0.90 -2.22
N ILE A 307 -54.31 -1.74 -1.20
CA ILE A 307 -53.75 -3.08 -1.06
C ILE A 307 -54.89 -4.04 -0.70
N LYS A 308 -55.04 -5.15 -1.43
CA LYS A 308 -56.10 -6.14 -1.19
C LYS A 308 -55.75 -7.06 -0.02
N GLU A 309 -56.72 -7.57 0.74
CA GLU A 309 -56.50 -8.44 1.92
C GLU A 309 -55.46 -9.57 1.72
N ASN A 310 -55.40 -10.16 0.54
CA ASN A 310 -54.48 -11.24 0.19
C ASN A 310 -53.09 -10.81 -0.29
N GLU A 311 -52.85 -9.51 -0.51
CA GLU A 311 -51.55 -8.96 -0.89
C GLU A 311 -50.67 -8.71 0.34
N SER A 312 -49.35 -8.77 0.17
CA SER A 312 -48.40 -8.51 1.25
C SER A 312 -48.43 -7.05 1.69
N ASN A 313 -48.14 -6.80 2.97
CA ASN A 313 -47.98 -5.44 3.49
C ASN A 313 -46.76 -4.75 2.86
N LEU A 314 -46.80 -3.42 2.78
CA LEU A 314 -45.65 -2.60 2.41
C LEU A 314 -44.61 -2.72 3.53
N SER A 315 -43.34 -2.90 3.16
CA SER A 315 -42.27 -2.87 4.15
C SER A 315 -42.14 -1.46 4.73
N GLY A 316 -41.59 -1.35 5.94
CA GLY A 316 -41.38 -0.05 6.57
C GLY A 316 -40.47 0.86 5.74
N GLU A 317 -39.55 0.28 4.99
CA GLU A 317 -38.64 1.03 4.12
C GLU A 317 -39.34 1.64 2.91
N ASN A 318 -40.28 0.90 2.30
CA ASN A 318 -41.06 1.45 1.19
C ASN A 318 -41.89 2.66 1.64
N ILE A 319 -42.41 2.63 2.87
CA ILE A 319 -43.20 3.74 3.43
C ILE A 319 -42.30 4.94 3.74
N ARG A 320 -41.07 4.70 4.19
CA ARG A 320 -40.12 5.77 4.51
C ARG A 320 -39.33 6.27 3.30
N GLU A 321 -39.48 5.68 2.11
CA GLU A 321 -38.77 6.16 0.92
C GLU A 321 -39.06 7.66 0.66
N GLY A 322 -38.01 8.47 0.69
CA GLY A 322 -38.09 9.91 0.52
C GLY A 322 -38.58 10.70 1.75
N LEU A 323 -38.70 10.05 2.91
CA LEU A 323 -39.05 10.70 4.18
C LEU A 323 -37.83 11.46 4.73
N THR A 324 -37.99 12.74 5.00
CA THR A 324 -37.10 13.50 5.89
C THR A 324 -37.85 13.81 7.17
N GLY A 325 -37.25 13.56 8.33
CA GLY A 325 -37.92 13.80 9.60
C GLY A 325 -37.00 13.90 10.79
N VAL A 326 -37.51 14.55 11.83
CA VAL A 326 -36.82 14.77 13.10
C VAL A 326 -37.72 14.29 14.22
N ILE A 327 -37.19 13.48 15.14
CA ILE A 327 -37.83 13.12 16.41
C ILE A 327 -36.97 13.63 17.56
N SER A 328 -37.57 14.44 18.42
CA SER A 328 -36.97 14.92 19.67
C SER A 328 -37.79 14.40 20.85
N VAL A 329 -37.14 13.66 21.74
CA VAL A 329 -37.75 13.21 23.00
C VAL A 329 -37.07 13.88 24.19
N LYS A 330 -37.87 14.34 25.13
CA LYS A 330 -37.42 14.90 26.41
C LYS A 330 -37.80 13.91 27.51
N VAL A 331 -36.83 13.16 27.98
CA VAL A 331 -36.96 12.06 28.94
C VAL A 331 -36.38 12.53 30.29
N PRO A 332 -37.12 12.38 31.41
CA PRO A 332 -36.61 12.77 32.73
C PRO A 332 -35.34 12.04 33.16
N GLU A 333 -35.32 10.71 32.98
CA GLU A 333 -34.20 9.83 33.33
C GLU A 333 -33.73 9.06 32.07
N PRO A 334 -32.97 9.70 31.16
CA PRO A 334 -32.50 9.04 29.96
C PRO A 334 -31.36 8.05 30.26
N GLU A 335 -31.47 6.86 29.72
CA GLU A 335 -30.46 5.81 29.73
C GLU A 335 -29.87 5.65 28.33
N PHE A 336 -28.55 5.70 28.22
CA PHE A 336 -27.85 5.54 26.94
C PHE A 336 -27.01 4.26 26.94
N GLU A 337 -26.91 3.59 25.79
CA GLU A 337 -26.03 2.43 25.58
C GLU A 337 -24.55 2.89 25.47
N GLY A 338 -23.96 3.36 26.57
CA GLY A 338 -22.56 3.78 26.67
C GLY A 338 -22.34 5.28 26.92
N GLN A 339 -21.09 5.64 27.25
CA GLN A 339 -20.72 7.00 27.70
C GLN A 339 -20.87 8.07 26.61
N THR A 340 -20.71 7.70 25.33
CA THR A 340 -20.80 8.61 24.19
C THR A 340 -22.23 9.08 23.90
N LYS A 341 -23.23 8.57 24.64
CA LYS A 341 -24.66 8.95 24.54
C LYS A 341 -25.22 8.86 23.12
N THR A 342 -24.80 7.88 22.35
CA THR A 342 -25.14 7.76 20.92
C THR A 342 -26.44 7.00 20.65
N LYS A 343 -26.92 6.17 21.59
CA LYS A 343 -28.14 5.38 21.45
C LYS A 343 -29.00 5.39 22.71
N LEU A 344 -30.29 5.72 22.58
CA LEU A 344 -31.24 5.73 23.70
C LEU A 344 -31.74 4.31 24.02
N GLY A 345 -31.64 3.90 25.29
CA GLY A 345 -31.96 2.56 25.79
C GLY A 345 -33.28 2.42 26.55
N ASN A 346 -33.95 3.53 26.92
CA ASN A 346 -35.22 3.51 27.66
C ASN A 346 -36.33 2.74 26.90
N THR A 347 -36.63 1.51 27.32
CA THR A 347 -37.56 0.61 26.60
C THR A 347 -39.00 1.14 26.56
N GLU A 348 -39.42 1.87 27.57
CA GLU A 348 -40.74 2.49 27.70
C GLU A 348 -40.98 3.60 26.67
N VAL A 349 -39.92 4.33 26.28
CA VAL A 349 -40.01 5.41 25.29
C VAL A 349 -40.49 4.90 23.94
N ARG A 350 -40.11 3.68 23.54
CA ARG A 350 -40.60 3.05 22.31
C ARG A 350 -42.13 2.96 22.26
N GLY A 351 -42.75 2.49 23.35
CA GLY A 351 -44.21 2.35 23.43
C GLY A 351 -44.94 3.70 23.53
N LEU A 352 -44.32 4.68 24.20
CA LEU A 352 -44.85 6.03 24.30
C LEU A 352 -44.87 6.74 22.94
N VAL A 353 -43.76 6.68 22.19
CA VAL A 353 -43.68 7.22 20.82
C VAL A 353 -44.67 6.52 19.90
N ASP A 354 -44.68 5.18 19.90
CA ASP A 354 -45.57 4.38 19.05
C ASP A 354 -47.07 4.71 19.26
N SER A 355 -47.48 4.88 20.52
CA SER A 355 -48.88 5.20 20.84
C SER A 355 -49.25 6.67 20.54
N MET A 356 -48.44 7.63 20.97
CA MET A 356 -48.75 9.06 20.81
C MET A 356 -48.67 9.50 19.34
N VAL A 357 -47.60 9.12 18.64
CA VAL A 357 -47.45 9.44 17.21
C VAL A 357 -48.54 8.73 16.41
N GLY A 358 -48.91 7.51 16.77
CA GLY A 358 -49.98 6.78 16.09
C GLY A 358 -51.33 7.48 16.18
N GLU A 359 -51.71 7.92 17.38
CA GLU A 359 -52.95 8.67 17.62
C GLU A 359 -53.01 9.95 16.79
N LYS A 360 -51.97 10.80 16.90
CA LYS A 360 -51.92 12.11 16.24
C LYS A 360 -51.72 12.04 14.74
N LEU A 361 -50.94 11.06 14.25
CA LEU A 361 -50.77 10.84 12.83
C LEU A 361 -52.07 10.36 12.17
N ASN A 362 -52.83 9.46 12.83
CA ASN A 362 -54.14 9.06 12.32
C ASN A 362 -55.10 10.24 12.26
N GLU A 363 -55.17 11.05 13.32
CA GLU A 363 -55.96 12.30 13.34
C GLU A 363 -55.58 13.20 12.15
N PHE A 364 -54.28 13.46 11.94
CA PHE A 364 -53.81 14.27 10.82
C PHE A 364 -54.22 13.71 9.45
N LEU A 365 -54.06 12.40 9.24
CA LEU A 365 -54.35 11.74 7.96
C LEU A 365 -55.85 11.69 7.65
N GLU A 366 -56.73 11.66 8.66
CA GLU A 366 -58.18 11.73 8.47
C GLU A 366 -58.62 13.10 7.94
N PHE A 367 -57.98 14.19 8.37
CA PHE A 367 -58.25 15.54 7.85
C PHE A 367 -57.46 15.88 6.57
N ASN A 368 -56.36 15.19 6.30
CA ASN A 368 -55.47 15.45 5.15
C ASN A 368 -55.32 14.23 4.24
N LEU A 369 -56.45 13.65 3.82
CA LEU A 369 -56.48 12.45 2.97
C LEU A 369 -55.63 12.53 1.69
N PRO A 370 -55.56 13.67 0.94
CA PRO A 370 -54.72 13.76 -0.26
C PRO A 370 -53.22 13.57 0.02
N ILE A 371 -52.74 14.02 1.18
CA ILE A 371 -51.35 13.84 1.59
C ILE A 371 -51.09 12.35 1.86
N GLY A 372 -51.97 11.70 2.62
CA GLY A 372 -51.88 10.26 2.89
C GLY A 372 -51.91 9.41 1.62
N ASP A 373 -52.79 9.73 0.68
CA ASP A 373 -52.88 9.03 -0.62
C ASP A 373 -51.59 9.22 -1.45
N SER A 374 -51.01 10.43 -1.47
CA SER A 374 -49.76 10.71 -2.21
C SER A 374 -48.57 9.93 -1.64
N ILE A 375 -48.44 9.89 -0.31
CA ILE A 375 -47.41 9.10 0.38
C ILE A 375 -47.59 7.61 0.08
N LEU A 376 -48.82 7.10 0.15
CA LEU A 376 -49.12 5.70 -0.18
C LEU A 376 -48.80 5.35 -1.62
N GLU A 377 -49.09 6.23 -2.58
CA GLU A 377 -48.78 6.00 -3.98
C GLU A 377 -47.28 5.90 -4.23
N LYS A 378 -46.47 6.79 -3.61
CA LYS A 378 -45.01 6.69 -3.63
C LYS A 378 -44.53 5.38 -3.00
N ALA A 379 -45.06 5.01 -1.84
CA ALA A 379 -44.69 3.76 -1.15
C ALA A 379 -45.06 2.50 -1.95
N ILE A 380 -46.19 2.50 -2.66
CA ILE A 380 -46.58 1.39 -3.54
C ILE A 380 -45.68 1.31 -4.78
N GLN A 381 -45.26 2.46 -5.34
CA GLN A 381 -44.30 2.47 -6.45
C GLN A 381 -42.95 1.90 -6.00
N ALA A 382 -42.45 2.33 -4.85
CA ALA A 382 -41.25 1.79 -4.20
C ALA A 382 -41.35 0.27 -4.00
N PHE A 383 -42.46 -0.20 -3.40
CA PHE A 383 -42.71 -1.62 -3.20
C PHE A 383 -42.73 -2.42 -4.51
N LYS A 384 -43.40 -1.91 -5.56
CA LYS A 384 -43.44 -2.56 -6.87
C LYS A 384 -42.06 -2.63 -7.52
N ALA A 385 -41.24 -1.59 -7.39
CA ALA A 385 -39.87 -1.57 -7.89
C ALA A 385 -39.00 -2.61 -7.15
N ALA A 386 -39.10 -2.67 -5.82
CA ALA A 386 -38.40 -3.65 -4.99
C ALA A 386 -38.83 -5.09 -5.30
N GLU A 387 -40.13 -5.36 -5.43
CA GLU A 387 -40.69 -6.65 -5.85
C GLU A 387 -40.21 -7.06 -7.25
N ALA A 388 -40.20 -6.13 -8.20
CA ALA A 388 -39.71 -6.40 -9.56
C ALA A 388 -38.21 -6.75 -9.56
N ALA A 389 -37.40 -6.03 -8.79
CA ALA A 389 -35.98 -6.33 -8.60
C ALA A 389 -35.75 -7.67 -7.88
N ARG A 390 -36.58 -8.01 -6.88
CA ARG A 390 -36.55 -9.30 -6.19
C ARG A 390 -36.90 -10.44 -7.14
N ARG A 391 -37.98 -10.33 -7.92
CA ARG A 391 -38.37 -11.33 -8.93
C ARG A 391 -37.32 -11.48 -10.04
N ALA A 392 -36.74 -10.38 -10.51
CA ALA A 392 -35.64 -10.42 -11.48
C ALA A 392 -34.45 -11.21 -10.93
N ARG A 393 -34.09 -10.99 -9.66
CA ARG A 393 -33.06 -11.79 -8.97
C ARG A 393 -33.46 -13.23 -8.75
N ASP A 394 -34.67 -13.53 -8.31
CA ASP A 394 -35.11 -14.91 -8.12
C ASP A 394 -35.13 -15.69 -9.43
N LEU A 395 -35.43 -15.03 -10.56
CA LEU A 395 -35.34 -15.62 -11.89
C LEU A 395 -33.89 -15.93 -12.28
N VAL A 396 -32.95 -15.03 -11.95
CA VAL A 396 -31.50 -15.24 -12.14
C VAL A 396 -30.96 -16.31 -11.19
N ARG A 397 -31.41 -16.31 -9.93
CA ARG A 397 -31.02 -17.26 -8.88
C ARG A 397 -31.53 -18.66 -9.19
N ARG A 398 -32.78 -18.82 -9.66
CA ARG A 398 -33.32 -20.11 -10.12
C ARG A 398 -32.60 -20.66 -11.35
N LYS A 399 -32.10 -19.79 -12.26
CA LYS A 399 -31.18 -20.20 -13.33
C LYS A 399 -29.79 -20.59 -12.79
N SER A 400 -29.34 -19.96 -11.70
CA SER A 400 -28.05 -20.21 -11.03
C SER A 400 -28.07 -21.37 -10.01
N VAL A 401 -29.20 -22.00 -9.65
CA VAL A 401 -29.16 -23.20 -8.77
C VAL A 401 -28.42 -24.37 -9.42
N LEU A 402 -28.28 -24.38 -10.75
CA LEU A 402 -27.46 -25.35 -11.48
C LEU A 402 -25.98 -24.94 -11.65
N GLU A 403 -25.60 -23.69 -11.35
CA GLU A 403 -24.23 -23.18 -11.45
C GLU A 403 -23.92 -22.19 -10.31
N SER A 404 -22.99 -22.55 -9.43
CA SER A 404 -22.44 -21.67 -8.37
C SER A 404 -22.29 -20.24 -8.87
N SER A 405 -22.94 -19.27 -8.22
CA SER A 405 -22.98 -17.86 -8.64
C SER A 405 -21.58 -17.40 -9.09
N PRO A 406 -21.37 -17.08 -10.39
CA PRO A 406 -20.05 -16.68 -10.84
C PRO A 406 -19.76 -15.31 -10.24
N LEU A 407 -18.75 -15.26 -9.38
CA LEU A 407 -18.13 -14.01 -8.94
C LEU A 407 -17.89 -13.11 -10.17
N PRO A 408 -18.00 -11.78 -10.05
CA PRO A 408 -17.75 -10.88 -11.18
C PRO A 408 -16.43 -11.26 -11.84
N GLY A 409 -16.40 -11.51 -13.15
CA GLY A 409 -15.21 -12.05 -13.83
C GLY A 409 -13.96 -11.16 -13.73
N LYS A 410 -14.13 -9.90 -13.30
CA LYS A 410 -13.05 -8.95 -13.02
C LYS A 410 -12.51 -8.99 -11.58
N LEU A 411 -13.24 -9.57 -10.63
CA LEU A 411 -12.82 -9.70 -9.23
C LEU A 411 -11.66 -10.68 -9.13
N ALA A 412 -10.54 -10.21 -8.59
CA ALA A 412 -9.43 -11.05 -8.19
C ALA A 412 -9.56 -11.36 -6.68
N ASP A 413 -10.23 -12.46 -6.36
CA ASP A 413 -10.55 -12.84 -4.97
C ASP A 413 -9.31 -13.25 -4.15
N CYS A 414 -9.44 -13.28 -2.83
CA CYS A 414 -8.46 -13.85 -1.89
C CYS A 414 -8.76 -15.32 -1.57
N SER A 415 -7.78 -16.06 -1.06
CA SER A 415 -7.98 -17.47 -0.70
C SER A 415 -8.68 -17.67 0.65
N SER A 416 -8.55 -16.71 1.57
CA SER A 416 -9.25 -16.75 2.84
C SER A 416 -10.75 -16.61 2.65
N ARG A 417 -11.49 -17.30 3.51
CA ARG A 417 -12.95 -17.24 3.61
C ARG A 417 -13.41 -16.61 4.92
N ASP A 418 -12.49 -16.22 5.81
CA ASP A 418 -12.85 -15.48 7.03
C ASP A 418 -12.97 -13.98 6.69
N PRO A 419 -14.18 -13.39 6.74
CA PRO A 419 -14.37 -11.98 6.41
C PRO A 419 -13.57 -11.02 7.28
N ARG A 420 -13.20 -11.43 8.51
CA ARG A 420 -12.52 -10.57 9.50
C ARG A 420 -11.08 -10.27 9.14
N GLU A 421 -10.37 -11.21 8.52
CA GLU A 421 -9.01 -10.99 8.00
C GLU A 421 -9.03 -10.53 6.53
N SER A 422 -10.13 -10.76 5.82
CA SER A 422 -10.21 -10.51 4.39
C SER A 422 -10.47 -9.03 4.07
N GLU A 423 -9.72 -8.51 3.09
CA GLU A 423 -9.78 -7.13 2.61
C GLU A 423 -10.10 -7.12 1.12
N ILE A 424 -10.72 -6.07 0.62
CA ILE A 424 -10.94 -5.86 -0.80
C ILE A 424 -10.52 -4.45 -1.20
N TYR A 425 -9.71 -4.34 -2.24
CA TYR A 425 -9.25 -3.08 -2.80
C TYR A 425 -10.05 -2.72 -4.05
N LEU A 426 -10.66 -1.55 -4.03
CA LEU A 426 -11.38 -0.97 -5.16
C LEU A 426 -10.42 -0.04 -5.91
N VAL A 427 -10.02 -0.44 -7.12
CA VAL A 427 -8.97 0.24 -7.90
C VAL A 427 -9.50 0.83 -9.20
N GLU A 428 -8.96 1.97 -9.61
CA GLU A 428 -9.33 2.64 -10.86
C GLU A 428 -8.64 2.01 -12.08
N GLY A 429 -9.43 1.62 -13.08
CA GLY A 429 -8.96 1.16 -14.39
C GLY A 429 -8.49 -0.29 -14.48
N ASP A 430 -8.40 -0.79 -15.72
CA ASP A 430 -7.74 -2.07 -16.07
C ASP A 430 -6.21 -1.91 -16.22
N SER A 431 -5.65 -0.77 -15.80
CA SER A 431 -4.30 -0.24 -16.12
C SER A 431 -3.12 -1.06 -15.56
N ALA A 432 -3.39 -2.28 -15.12
CA ALA A 432 -2.42 -3.19 -14.51
C ALA A 432 -2.40 -4.55 -15.22
N GLY A 433 -2.67 -4.60 -16.54
CA GLY A 433 -3.02 -5.84 -17.24
C GLY A 433 -2.44 -5.98 -18.64
N GLY A 434 -1.12 -5.86 -18.81
CA GLY A 434 -0.46 -6.15 -20.09
C GLY A 434 -0.11 -7.64 -20.25
N CYS A 435 -0.29 -8.23 -21.44
CA CYS A 435 -0.26 -9.69 -21.66
C CYS A 435 0.36 -10.01 -23.06
N PHE A 436 0.28 -11.22 -23.60
CA PHE A 436 0.86 -11.56 -24.93
C PHE A 436 -0.14 -12.27 -25.83
N HIS A 437 0.04 -12.18 -27.16
CA HIS A 437 -0.72 -13.02 -28.08
C HIS A 437 -0.45 -14.51 -27.80
N GLY A 438 -1.48 -15.34 -27.93
CA GLY A 438 -1.43 -16.75 -27.54
C GLY A 438 -0.38 -17.61 -28.24
N ASP A 439 0.10 -17.19 -29.42
CA ASP A 439 1.11 -17.94 -30.20
C ASP A 439 2.56 -17.62 -29.79
N ILE A 440 2.78 -16.62 -28.93
CA ILE A 440 4.09 -16.29 -28.40
C ILE A 440 4.57 -17.43 -27.49
N LYS A 441 5.86 -17.80 -27.62
CA LYS A 441 6.44 -18.95 -26.94
C LYS A 441 7.26 -18.55 -25.71
N VAL A 442 7.12 -19.34 -24.65
CA VAL A 442 7.88 -19.23 -23.40
C VAL A 442 9.01 -20.25 -23.40
N ALA A 443 10.21 -19.86 -22.95
CA ALA A 443 11.35 -20.76 -22.84
C ALA A 443 11.27 -21.57 -21.54
N LEU A 444 11.15 -22.89 -21.65
CA LEU A 444 11.06 -23.79 -20.50
C LEU A 444 12.39 -24.47 -20.17
N ALA A 445 12.56 -24.81 -18.89
CA ALA A 445 13.72 -25.54 -18.38
C ALA A 445 13.77 -27.01 -18.84
N ASP A 446 12.67 -27.56 -19.37
CA ASP A 446 12.62 -28.91 -19.96
C ASP A 446 13.16 -28.95 -21.41
N GLY A 447 13.67 -27.83 -21.91
CA GLY A 447 14.21 -27.67 -23.26
C GLY A 447 13.15 -27.31 -24.33
N ARG A 448 11.85 -27.30 -23.98
CA ARG A 448 10.78 -26.97 -24.93
C ARG A 448 10.53 -25.45 -24.98
N ASN A 449 10.07 -24.98 -26.14
CA ASN A 449 9.51 -23.64 -26.31
C ASN A 449 8.01 -23.80 -26.62
N ILE A 450 7.14 -23.49 -25.67
CA ILE A 450 5.69 -23.74 -25.76
C ILE A 450 4.93 -22.42 -25.89
N SER A 451 3.87 -22.40 -26.70
CA SER A 451 3.02 -21.21 -26.84
C SER A 451 2.19 -20.96 -25.57
N PHE A 452 1.75 -19.72 -25.33
CA PHE A 452 0.83 -19.44 -24.22
C PHE A 452 -0.46 -20.26 -24.30
N LYS A 453 -1.02 -20.47 -25.50
CA LYS A 453 -2.21 -21.32 -25.71
C LYS A 453 -1.98 -22.76 -25.26
N ASP A 454 -0.87 -23.35 -25.68
CA ASP A 454 -0.54 -24.74 -25.36
C ASP A 454 -0.16 -24.88 -23.88
N LEU A 455 0.47 -23.87 -23.29
CA LEU A 455 0.81 -23.83 -21.87
C LEU A 455 -0.46 -23.82 -21.00
N VAL A 456 -1.50 -23.08 -21.38
CA VAL A 456 -2.83 -23.13 -20.72
C VAL A 456 -3.39 -24.54 -20.77
N ALA A 457 -3.42 -25.16 -21.95
CA ALA A 457 -3.97 -26.50 -22.14
C ALA A 457 -3.18 -27.58 -21.37
N GLU A 458 -1.84 -27.52 -21.37
CA GLU A 458 -1.00 -28.45 -20.61
C GLU A 458 -1.18 -28.27 -19.09
N GLN A 459 -1.37 -27.03 -18.61
CA GLN A 459 -1.58 -26.75 -17.18
C GLN A 459 -2.99 -27.16 -16.71
N GLU A 460 -4.02 -27.00 -17.54
CA GLU A 460 -5.38 -27.54 -17.30
C GLU A 460 -5.38 -29.07 -17.20
N ALA A 461 -4.51 -29.74 -17.97
CA ALA A 461 -4.28 -31.18 -17.86
C ALA A 461 -3.41 -31.59 -16.64
N GLY A 462 -3.05 -30.63 -15.78
CA GLY A 462 -2.31 -30.87 -14.53
C GLY A 462 -0.79 -30.95 -14.68
N LYS A 463 -0.23 -30.60 -15.84
CA LYS A 463 1.22 -30.62 -16.07
C LYS A 463 1.90 -29.41 -15.44
N GLN A 464 3.11 -29.61 -14.90
CA GLN A 464 3.90 -28.55 -14.28
C GLN A 464 4.97 -28.01 -15.24
N HIS A 465 5.08 -26.68 -15.29
CA HIS A 465 6.03 -25.97 -16.15
C HIS A 465 6.97 -25.11 -15.32
N PHE A 466 8.22 -24.99 -15.78
CA PHE A 466 9.26 -24.21 -15.11
C PHE A 466 9.99 -23.37 -16.15
N GLY A 467 10.10 -22.07 -15.89
CA GLY A 467 10.69 -21.09 -16.80
C GLY A 467 11.92 -20.42 -16.20
N TYR A 468 12.68 -19.76 -17.07
CA TYR A 468 13.83 -18.94 -16.67
C TYR A 468 13.37 -17.59 -16.13
N THR A 469 14.03 -17.11 -15.08
CA THR A 469 13.74 -15.82 -14.45
C THR A 469 15.00 -15.11 -13.95
N ILE A 470 14.95 -13.79 -13.78
CA ILE A 470 15.98 -12.99 -13.11
C ILE A 470 15.53 -12.69 -11.68
N ARG A 471 16.35 -13.03 -10.68
CA ARG A 471 16.09 -12.77 -9.26
C ARG A 471 16.31 -11.29 -8.92
N GLN A 472 15.84 -10.85 -7.76
CA GLN A 472 16.05 -9.47 -7.25
C GLN A 472 17.53 -9.09 -7.17
N ASP A 473 18.40 -10.06 -6.92
CA ASP A 473 19.85 -9.84 -6.96
C ASP A 473 20.42 -9.82 -8.39
N GLY A 474 19.61 -9.83 -9.44
CA GLY A 474 20.09 -9.81 -10.83
C GLY A 474 20.75 -11.13 -11.30
N THR A 475 20.69 -12.21 -10.51
CA THR A 475 21.15 -13.53 -10.96
C THR A 475 20.05 -14.29 -11.70
N ILE A 476 20.43 -15.15 -12.65
CA ILE A 476 19.49 -16.03 -13.35
C ILE A 476 19.06 -17.20 -12.47
N GLY A 477 17.79 -17.57 -12.53
CA GLY A 477 17.18 -18.68 -11.80
C GLY A 477 16.10 -19.40 -12.60
N ILE A 478 15.53 -20.43 -11.98
CA ILE A 478 14.38 -21.20 -12.49
C ILE A 478 13.25 -21.08 -11.47
N GLU A 479 12.03 -20.91 -11.97
CA GLU A 479 10.84 -20.76 -11.15
C GLU A 479 9.64 -21.49 -11.78
N LYS A 480 8.70 -21.94 -10.94
CA LYS A 480 7.49 -22.61 -11.42
C LYS A 480 6.56 -21.60 -12.08
N ILE A 481 6.11 -21.93 -13.30
CA ILE A 481 5.07 -21.18 -13.98
C ILE A 481 3.71 -21.68 -13.50
N ILE A 482 2.87 -20.74 -13.07
CA ILE A 482 1.50 -21.01 -12.63
C ILE A 482 0.50 -20.10 -13.33
N ASN A 483 -0.79 -20.44 -13.20
CA ASN A 483 -1.93 -19.63 -13.64
C ASN A 483 -1.86 -19.12 -15.09
N ALA A 484 -1.33 -19.92 -16.03
CA ALA A 484 -1.47 -19.67 -17.46
C ALA A 484 -2.95 -19.49 -17.83
N ARG A 485 -3.33 -18.33 -18.40
CA ARG A 485 -4.74 -18.04 -18.73
C ARG A 485 -4.89 -16.96 -19.81
N VAL A 486 -6.07 -16.93 -20.43
CA VAL A 486 -6.54 -15.78 -21.21
C VAL A 486 -6.86 -14.64 -20.23
N THR A 487 -6.32 -13.45 -20.47
CA THR A 487 -6.49 -12.28 -19.60
C THR A 487 -7.43 -11.23 -20.18
N LYS A 488 -7.37 -10.99 -21.50
CA LYS A 488 -8.31 -10.11 -22.23
C LYS A 488 -8.65 -10.75 -23.57
N LYS A 489 -9.90 -10.60 -24.01
CA LYS A 489 -10.36 -10.99 -25.35
C LYS A 489 -10.45 -9.77 -26.25
N ASN A 490 -10.12 -9.91 -27.53
CA ASN A 490 -10.13 -8.82 -28.52
C ASN A 490 -9.41 -7.54 -28.04
N ALA A 491 -8.18 -7.68 -27.53
CA ALA A 491 -7.36 -6.55 -27.08
C ALA A 491 -6.63 -5.89 -28.28
N GLU A 492 -6.45 -4.57 -28.19
CA GLU A 492 -5.52 -3.85 -29.05
C GLU A 492 -4.08 -4.26 -28.75
N VAL A 493 -3.31 -4.52 -29.79
CA VAL A 493 -1.95 -5.05 -29.66
C VAL A 493 -0.98 -4.31 -30.58
N ILE A 494 0.29 -4.35 -30.19
CA ILE A 494 1.41 -3.92 -31.01
C ILE A 494 2.29 -5.11 -31.36
N LYS A 495 2.84 -5.06 -32.56
CA LYS A 495 3.86 -5.98 -33.04
C LYS A 495 5.24 -5.36 -32.83
N VAL A 496 6.00 -5.93 -31.91
CA VAL A 496 7.41 -5.59 -31.64
C VAL A 496 8.29 -6.56 -32.42
N THR A 497 9.13 -6.03 -33.32
CA THR A 497 10.08 -6.84 -34.09
C THR A 497 11.47 -6.67 -33.50
N LEU A 498 12.10 -7.78 -33.14
CA LEU A 498 13.47 -7.83 -32.65
C LEU A 498 14.45 -7.94 -33.83
N ASP A 499 15.71 -7.56 -33.60
CA ASP A 499 16.84 -7.63 -34.54
C ASP A 499 17.20 -9.06 -34.97
N ASN A 500 16.89 -10.07 -34.15
CA ASN A 500 17.02 -11.49 -34.52
C ASN A 500 15.92 -11.98 -35.50
N GLY A 501 15.02 -11.08 -35.92
CA GLY A 501 13.92 -11.36 -36.84
C GLY A 501 12.67 -11.94 -36.17
N GLU A 502 12.70 -12.20 -34.86
CA GLU A 502 11.52 -12.65 -34.14
C GLU A 502 10.53 -11.51 -33.89
N THR A 503 9.24 -11.85 -33.93
CA THR A 503 8.17 -10.88 -33.74
C THR A 503 7.31 -11.24 -32.55
N LEU A 504 7.15 -10.28 -31.65
CA LEU A 504 6.32 -10.39 -30.46
C LEU A 504 5.06 -9.57 -30.65
N ILE A 505 3.91 -10.12 -30.27
CA ILE A 505 2.63 -9.42 -30.30
C ILE A 505 2.15 -9.33 -28.87
N CYS A 506 1.98 -8.12 -28.35
CA CYS A 506 1.65 -7.84 -26.96
C CYS A 506 0.82 -6.57 -26.86
N THR A 507 0.22 -6.32 -25.69
CA THR A 507 -0.49 -5.07 -25.47
C THR A 507 0.50 -3.88 -25.33
N PRO A 508 0.10 -2.65 -25.72
CA PRO A 508 0.98 -1.46 -25.68
C PRO A 508 1.64 -1.17 -24.32
N ASP A 509 0.98 -1.56 -23.23
CA ASP A 509 1.36 -1.31 -21.84
C ASP A 509 2.28 -2.39 -21.24
N HIS A 510 2.54 -3.50 -21.95
CA HIS A 510 3.30 -4.61 -21.37
C HIS A 510 4.78 -4.25 -21.12
N LEU A 511 5.33 -4.62 -19.96
CA LEU A 511 6.66 -4.19 -19.51
C LEU A 511 7.78 -5.14 -19.96
N PHE A 512 8.77 -4.59 -20.66
CA PHE A 512 9.99 -5.29 -21.08
C PHE A 512 11.15 -4.95 -20.15
N MET A 513 11.96 -5.95 -19.77
CA MET A 513 13.14 -5.74 -18.93
C MET A 513 14.31 -5.21 -19.76
N LEU A 514 14.87 -4.09 -19.34
CA LEU A 514 16.09 -3.50 -19.88
C LEU A 514 17.34 -4.13 -19.25
N ARG A 515 18.49 -3.98 -19.91
CA ARG A 515 19.76 -4.59 -19.47
C ARG A 515 20.25 -4.12 -18.08
N ASP A 516 19.82 -2.94 -17.64
CA ASP A 516 20.10 -2.43 -16.29
C ASP A 516 19.16 -2.98 -15.21
N GLY A 517 18.19 -3.81 -15.58
CA GLY A 517 17.17 -4.40 -14.70
C GLY A 517 15.91 -3.56 -14.54
N SER A 518 15.84 -2.36 -15.13
CA SER A 518 14.63 -1.53 -15.15
C SER A 518 13.61 -2.03 -16.18
N TYR A 519 12.37 -1.55 -16.10
CA TYR A 519 11.29 -1.95 -17.01
C TYR A 519 10.76 -0.78 -17.82
N LYS A 520 10.36 -1.05 -19.06
CA LYS A 520 9.77 -0.05 -19.96
C LYS A 520 8.55 -0.61 -20.71
N PRO A 521 7.43 0.13 -20.83
CA PRO A 521 6.25 -0.31 -21.56
C PRO A 521 6.54 -0.52 -23.05
N ALA A 522 5.89 -1.50 -23.65
CA ALA A 522 6.12 -1.95 -25.02
C ALA A 522 5.95 -0.82 -26.06
N ALA A 523 4.99 0.07 -25.89
CA ALA A 523 4.75 1.21 -26.78
C ALA A 523 5.76 2.36 -26.63
N LEU A 524 6.46 2.43 -25.49
CA LEU A 524 7.46 3.47 -25.21
C LEU A 524 8.88 3.00 -25.52
N LEU A 525 9.03 1.74 -25.93
CA LEU A 525 10.31 1.22 -26.35
C LEU A 525 10.78 1.89 -27.66
N THR A 526 12.08 2.07 -27.77
CA THR A 526 12.75 2.68 -28.92
C THR A 526 13.85 1.76 -29.44
N SER A 527 14.33 2.01 -30.65
CA SER A 527 15.48 1.31 -31.22
C SER A 527 16.76 1.52 -30.41
N ASP A 528 16.77 2.48 -29.48
CA ASP A 528 17.92 2.72 -28.62
C ASP A 528 17.97 1.87 -27.34
N ASP A 529 16.82 1.34 -26.91
CA ASP A 529 16.71 0.54 -25.69
C ASP A 529 17.31 -0.86 -25.89
N SER A 530 18.08 -1.33 -24.90
CA SER A 530 18.70 -2.67 -24.91
C SER A 530 17.99 -3.59 -23.92
N LEU A 531 17.36 -4.64 -24.44
CA LEU A 531 16.58 -5.59 -23.65
C LEU A 531 17.49 -6.60 -22.92
N MET A 532 17.03 -7.11 -21.77
CA MET A 532 17.73 -8.14 -21.00
C MET A 532 17.70 -9.49 -21.75
N PRO A 533 18.86 -10.08 -22.13
CA PRO A 533 18.90 -11.29 -22.94
C PRO A 533 18.94 -12.58 -22.10
N LEU A 534 18.34 -13.66 -22.62
CA LEU A 534 18.56 -15.04 -22.19
C LEU A 534 19.55 -15.72 -23.15
N TYR A 535 20.81 -15.85 -22.74
CA TYR A 535 21.80 -16.61 -23.51
C TYR A 535 21.90 -18.06 -23.03
N ARG A 536 21.88 -18.98 -23.99
CA ARG A 536 21.99 -20.43 -23.79
C ARG A 536 23.09 -21.01 -24.65
N LYS A 537 23.77 -22.03 -24.16
CA LYS A 537 24.68 -22.88 -24.94
C LYS A 537 24.75 -24.28 -24.36
N TYR A 538 25.39 -25.19 -25.07
CA TYR A 538 25.77 -26.49 -24.52
C TYR A 538 27.20 -26.44 -23.97
N SER A 539 27.42 -27.15 -22.87
CA SER A 539 28.73 -27.30 -22.26
C SER A 539 29.65 -28.11 -23.17
N ASP A 540 30.86 -27.62 -23.40
CA ASP A 540 31.91 -28.29 -24.16
C ASP A 540 33.14 -28.47 -23.26
N ILE A 541 33.63 -29.71 -23.14
CA ILE A 541 34.80 -30.08 -22.33
C ILE A 541 36.12 -29.44 -22.81
N ASN A 542 36.16 -28.92 -24.04
CA ASN A 542 37.30 -28.16 -24.54
C ASN A 542 37.37 -26.74 -23.94
N GLU A 543 36.28 -26.27 -23.29
CA GLU A 543 36.26 -24.98 -22.61
C GLU A 543 36.89 -25.06 -21.20
N PRO A 544 37.66 -24.04 -20.79
CA PRO A 544 38.28 -24.02 -19.48
C PRO A 544 37.23 -24.01 -18.35
N LYS A 545 37.38 -24.92 -17.38
CA LYS A 545 36.51 -25.13 -16.20
C LYS A 545 35.21 -25.91 -16.44
N ILE A 546 35.00 -26.48 -17.63
CA ILE A 546 33.87 -27.38 -17.90
C ILE A 546 34.35 -28.84 -17.85
N THR A 547 33.78 -29.65 -16.94
CA THR A 547 34.17 -31.06 -16.74
C THR A 547 33.16 -32.07 -17.29
N ILE A 548 32.01 -31.59 -17.79
CA ILE A 548 30.91 -32.42 -18.30
C ILE A 548 30.44 -31.87 -19.66
N ASP A 549 30.19 -32.78 -20.60
CA ASP A 549 29.85 -32.45 -21.99
C ASP A 549 28.35 -32.63 -22.28
N GLY A 550 27.81 -31.76 -23.14
CA GLY A 550 26.44 -31.84 -23.64
C GLY A 550 25.31 -31.48 -22.66
N TYR A 551 25.60 -30.73 -21.60
CA TYR A 551 24.60 -30.16 -20.69
C TYR A 551 24.22 -28.74 -21.11
N GLU A 552 22.97 -28.35 -20.90
CA GLU A 552 22.55 -26.97 -21.11
C GLU A 552 23.19 -26.04 -20.06
N MET A 553 23.70 -24.91 -20.54
CA MET A 553 24.21 -23.81 -19.74
C MET A 553 23.51 -22.51 -20.11
N VAL A 554 23.25 -21.70 -19.09
CA VAL A 554 22.68 -20.36 -19.21
C VAL A 554 23.66 -19.31 -18.70
N TRP A 555 23.63 -18.13 -19.32
CA TRP A 555 24.47 -17.02 -18.91
C TRP A 555 23.89 -16.30 -17.70
N ASN A 556 24.72 -16.08 -16.66
CA ASN A 556 24.35 -15.24 -15.53
C ASN A 556 24.84 -13.79 -15.77
N PRO A 557 23.92 -12.82 -15.97
CA PRO A 557 24.29 -11.45 -16.30
C PRO A 557 25.00 -10.71 -15.15
N ARG A 558 24.80 -11.10 -13.88
CA ARG A 558 25.48 -10.47 -12.74
C ARG A 558 26.91 -10.96 -12.54
N SER A 559 27.17 -12.25 -12.69
CA SER A 559 28.50 -12.83 -12.45
C SER A 559 29.35 -12.98 -13.70
N ASP A 560 28.83 -12.60 -14.87
CA ASP A 560 29.52 -12.68 -16.17
C ASP A 560 30.05 -14.11 -16.44
N SER A 561 29.22 -15.11 -16.12
CA SER A 561 29.63 -16.52 -16.15
C SER A 561 28.52 -17.45 -16.58
N TRP A 562 28.90 -18.54 -17.26
CA TRP A 562 27.98 -19.63 -17.62
C TRP A 562 27.70 -20.54 -16.43
N LEU A 563 26.42 -20.83 -16.20
CA LEU A 563 25.94 -21.74 -15.16
C LEU A 563 25.20 -22.92 -15.80
N PHE A 564 25.35 -24.12 -15.25
CA PHE A 564 24.60 -25.27 -15.72
C PHE A 564 23.13 -25.20 -15.30
N THR A 565 22.21 -25.40 -16.24
CA THR A 565 20.77 -25.30 -16.00
C THR A 565 20.28 -26.29 -14.95
N HIS A 566 20.77 -27.54 -14.95
CA HIS A 566 20.39 -28.53 -13.94
C HIS A 566 20.79 -28.14 -12.51
N LEU A 567 21.85 -27.32 -12.33
CA LEU A 567 22.22 -26.79 -11.02
C LEU A 567 21.21 -25.73 -10.55
N LEU A 568 20.69 -24.91 -11.46
CA LEU A 568 19.63 -23.95 -11.13
C LEU A 568 18.35 -24.67 -10.68
N SER A 569 18.00 -25.77 -11.35
CA SER A 569 16.85 -26.60 -11.00
C SER A 569 17.02 -27.33 -9.66
N ASP A 570 18.23 -27.83 -9.38
CA ASP A 570 18.58 -28.41 -8.07
C ASP A 570 18.53 -27.37 -6.94
N TRP A 571 19.03 -26.15 -7.18
CA TRP A 571 18.93 -25.05 -6.23
C TRP A 571 17.48 -24.66 -5.95
N TYR A 572 16.63 -24.64 -6.98
CA TYR A 572 15.21 -24.40 -6.83
C TYR A 572 14.56 -25.46 -5.90
N ASN A 573 14.80 -26.75 -6.13
CA ASN A 573 14.26 -27.82 -5.29
C ASN A 573 14.76 -27.76 -3.83
N ARG A 574 16.03 -27.40 -3.62
CA ARG A 574 16.59 -27.16 -2.28
C ARG A 574 15.88 -26.03 -1.56
N TRP A 575 15.64 -24.93 -2.26
CA TRP A 575 14.96 -23.78 -1.69
C TRP A 575 13.50 -24.06 -1.35
N GLN A 576 12.81 -24.85 -2.18
CA GLN A 576 11.42 -25.28 -1.93
C GLN A 576 11.31 -26.41 -0.88
N GLY A 577 12.42 -26.83 -0.27
CA GLY A 577 12.42 -27.86 0.78
C GLY A 577 12.03 -29.26 0.28
N VAL A 578 12.19 -29.54 -1.01
CA VAL A 578 11.81 -30.84 -1.62
C VAL A 578 12.71 -31.98 -1.13
N TYR A 579 13.97 -31.69 -0.85
CA TYR A 579 14.95 -32.67 -0.41
C TYR A 579 15.05 -32.74 1.12
N LYS A 580 15.15 -33.94 1.66
CA LYS A 580 15.50 -34.23 3.06
C LYS A 580 17.01 -34.37 3.22
N ALA A 581 17.50 -34.26 4.45
CA ALA A 581 18.92 -34.44 4.77
C ALA A 581 19.46 -35.83 4.38
N GLU A 582 18.57 -36.83 4.29
CA GLU A 582 18.89 -38.23 3.93
C GLU A 582 19.05 -38.48 2.41
N ASP A 583 18.65 -37.54 1.54
CA ASP A 583 18.61 -37.76 0.08
C ASP A 583 19.99 -37.66 -0.62
N GLY A 584 21.04 -37.23 0.10
CA GLY A 584 22.41 -37.23 -0.41
C GLY A 584 22.80 -36.05 -1.32
N GLU A 585 24.06 -36.06 -1.78
CA GLU A 585 24.69 -34.89 -2.42
C GLU A 585 24.66 -34.89 -3.95
N HIS A 586 24.47 -36.04 -4.59
CA HIS A 586 24.56 -36.18 -6.05
C HIS A 586 23.21 -35.93 -6.73
N CYS A 587 23.16 -34.95 -7.63
CA CYS A 587 22.01 -34.66 -8.48
C CYS A 587 22.00 -35.57 -9.73
N HIS A 588 20.85 -36.15 -10.05
CA HIS A 588 20.68 -37.09 -11.16
C HIS A 588 19.34 -36.86 -11.88
N HIS A 589 19.36 -36.83 -13.23
CA HIS A 589 18.17 -36.77 -14.08
C HIS A 589 17.44 -38.12 -14.07
N VAL A 590 16.18 -38.16 -13.63
CA VAL A 590 15.39 -39.40 -13.49
C VAL A 590 15.20 -40.09 -14.85
N ASP A 591 14.99 -39.31 -15.91
CA ASP A 591 14.80 -39.79 -17.29
C ASP A 591 16.11 -39.99 -18.09
N PHE A 592 17.28 -39.75 -17.48
CA PHE A 592 18.60 -39.79 -18.12
C PHE A 592 18.80 -38.78 -19.28
N ASN A 593 17.85 -37.88 -19.50
CA ASN A 593 17.95 -36.82 -20.49
C ASN A 593 18.57 -35.56 -19.86
N LYS A 594 19.83 -35.32 -20.20
CA LYS A 594 20.65 -34.19 -19.70
C LYS A 594 20.09 -32.81 -20.06
N LEU A 595 19.18 -32.73 -21.02
CA LEU A 595 18.55 -31.49 -21.48
C LEU A 595 17.19 -31.24 -20.83
N ASN A 596 16.58 -32.25 -20.20
CA ASN A 596 15.35 -32.07 -19.45
C ASN A 596 15.67 -31.60 -18.03
N ASN A 597 15.90 -30.30 -17.89
CA ASN A 597 16.24 -29.68 -16.61
C ASN A 597 14.98 -29.26 -15.83
N ASN A 598 13.83 -29.89 -16.07
CA ASN A 598 12.66 -29.68 -15.23
C ASN A 598 13.01 -30.06 -13.77
N PRO A 599 12.77 -29.21 -12.77
CA PRO A 599 13.01 -29.55 -11.37
C PRO A 599 12.34 -30.87 -10.92
N THR A 600 11.21 -31.27 -11.50
CA THR A 600 10.58 -32.56 -11.19
C THR A 600 11.31 -33.78 -11.77
N ASN A 601 12.22 -33.57 -12.73
CA ASN A 601 13.06 -34.60 -13.33
C ASN A 601 14.41 -34.78 -12.60
N LEU A 602 14.65 -34.05 -11.51
CA LEU A 602 15.90 -34.14 -10.75
C LEU A 602 15.69 -34.78 -9.38
N GLN A 603 16.49 -35.79 -9.08
CA GLN A 603 16.55 -36.41 -7.76
C GLN A 603 17.95 -36.32 -7.17
N ARG A 604 18.04 -36.27 -5.84
CA ARG A 604 19.29 -36.43 -5.12
C ARG A 604 19.42 -37.86 -4.64
N LEU A 605 20.63 -38.40 -4.77
CA LEU A 605 20.98 -39.73 -4.30
C LEU A 605 22.26 -39.67 -3.45
N SER A 606 22.39 -40.59 -2.50
CA SER A 606 23.66 -40.83 -1.82
C SER A 606 24.72 -41.26 -2.85
N ALA A 607 26.00 -41.00 -2.57
CA ALA A 607 27.09 -41.43 -3.45
C ALA A 607 27.04 -42.94 -3.73
N LYS A 608 26.64 -43.73 -2.73
CA LYS A 608 26.53 -45.18 -2.82
C LYS A 608 25.36 -45.60 -3.72
N ASP A 609 24.20 -44.99 -3.58
CA ASP A 609 23.00 -45.33 -4.35
C ASP A 609 23.10 -44.84 -5.80
N HIS A 610 23.68 -43.65 -6.00
CA HIS A 610 24.02 -43.14 -7.33
C HIS A 610 24.99 -44.09 -8.04
N LEU A 611 26.06 -44.54 -7.38
CA LEU A 611 27.00 -45.53 -7.95
C LEU A 611 26.35 -46.91 -8.17
N ALA A 612 25.41 -47.33 -7.32
CA ALA A 612 24.68 -48.58 -7.48
C ALA A 612 23.76 -48.53 -8.71
N LEU A 613 23.06 -47.41 -8.93
CA LEU A 613 22.25 -47.15 -10.12
C LEU A 613 23.10 -47.25 -11.40
N HIS A 614 24.26 -46.56 -11.41
CA HIS A 614 25.21 -46.65 -12.52
C HIS A 614 25.76 -48.05 -12.72
N ARG A 615 26.03 -48.80 -11.63
CA ARG A 615 26.52 -50.19 -11.71
C ARG A 615 25.48 -51.14 -12.33
N ILE A 616 24.20 -50.98 -11.99
CA ILE A 616 23.11 -51.76 -12.58
C ILE A 616 23.00 -51.47 -14.08
N GLN A 617 23.15 -50.21 -14.48
CA GLN A 617 23.07 -49.78 -15.87
C GLN A 617 24.33 -50.07 -16.70
N ILE A 618 25.51 -50.16 -16.08
CA ILE A 618 26.75 -50.57 -16.74
C ILE A 618 26.57 -51.96 -17.40
N ASN A 619 25.80 -52.86 -16.78
CA ASN A 619 25.46 -54.16 -17.38
C ASN A 619 24.57 -54.05 -18.63
N GLN A 620 23.83 -52.95 -18.79
CA GLN A 620 22.98 -52.67 -19.95
C GLN A 620 23.67 -51.80 -21.01
N THR A 621 24.85 -51.24 -20.70
CA THR A 621 25.59 -50.30 -21.55
C THR A 621 27.02 -50.79 -21.83
N LEU A 622 27.96 -50.54 -20.91
CA LEU A 622 29.40 -50.75 -21.09
C LEU A 622 29.86 -52.21 -21.00
N HIS A 623 29.18 -53.06 -20.22
CA HIS A 623 29.52 -54.48 -20.08
C HIS A 623 28.79 -55.38 -21.10
N ARG A 624 28.18 -54.79 -22.13
CA ARG A 624 27.68 -55.58 -23.24
C ARG A 624 28.86 -56.29 -23.95
N PRO A 625 28.72 -57.56 -24.34
CA PRO A 625 29.80 -58.34 -24.94
C PRO A 625 30.47 -57.65 -26.14
N ASP A 626 29.70 -56.91 -26.95
CA ASP A 626 30.19 -56.18 -28.12
C ASP A 626 31.01 -54.92 -27.78
N VAL A 627 30.75 -54.29 -26.62
CA VAL A 627 31.47 -53.09 -26.17
C VAL A 627 32.79 -53.47 -25.49
N VAL A 628 32.79 -54.57 -24.73
CA VAL A 628 33.99 -55.09 -24.07
C VAL A 628 35.07 -55.48 -25.08
N GLU A 629 34.69 -56.12 -26.20
CA GLU A 629 35.66 -56.48 -27.24
C GLU A 629 36.20 -55.24 -27.98
N LYS A 630 35.37 -54.21 -28.20
CA LYS A 630 35.83 -52.92 -28.76
C LYS A 630 36.84 -52.22 -27.84
N CYS A 631 36.60 -52.19 -26.53
CA CYS A 631 37.55 -51.60 -25.57
C CYS A 631 38.88 -52.36 -25.55
N ARG A 632 38.85 -53.69 -25.65
CA ARG A 632 40.06 -54.52 -25.70
C ARG A 632 40.93 -54.20 -26.91
N GLN A 633 40.31 -53.99 -28.07
CA GLN A 633 41.00 -53.60 -29.30
C GLN A 633 41.60 -52.19 -29.21
N ILE A 634 40.87 -51.25 -28.61
CA ILE A 634 41.34 -49.86 -28.42
C ILE A 634 42.54 -49.80 -27.47
N HIS A 635 42.58 -50.59 -26.40
CA HIS A 635 43.71 -50.60 -25.45
C HIS A 635 45.05 -51.07 -26.04
N GLN A 636 45.02 -51.72 -27.21
CA GLN A 636 46.22 -52.18 -27.91
C GLN A 636 46.78 -51.15 -28.90
N THR A 637 46.06 -50.05 -29.15
CA THR A 637 46.49 -49.02 -30.13
C THR A 637 47.55 -48.08 -29.55
N GLU A 638 48.40 -47.56 -30.44
CA GLU A 638 49.46 -46.61 -30.11
C GLU A 638 48.91 -45.28 -29.59
N GLU A 639 47.74 -44.88 -30.12
CA GLU A 639 47.02 -43.68 -29.70
C GLU A 639 46.52 -43.78 -28.25
N PHE A 640 46.00 -44.95 -27.83
CA PHE A 640 45.59 -45.18 -26.45
C PHE A 640 46.79 -45.16 -25.50
N ARG A 641 47.91 -45.77 -25.88
CA ARG A 641 49.15 -45.75 -25.08
C ARG A 641 49.71 -44.33 -24.93
N THR A 642 49.65 -43.53 -25.99
CA THR A 642 50.08 -42.12 -25.97
C THR A 642 49.19 -41.27 -25.06
N ARG A 643 47.87 -41.47 -25.12
CA ARG A 643 46.91 -40.83 -24.20
C ARG A 643 47.11 -41.26 -22.75
N MET A 644 47.38 -42.53 -22.48
CA MET A 644 47.66 -43.00 -21.13
C MET A 644 48.96 -42.41 -20.58
N SER A 645 49.99 -42.23 -21.42
CA SER A 645 51.21 -41.52 -21.04
C SER A 645 50.93 -40.06 -20.65
N GLN A 646 50.08 -39.36 -21.42
CA GLN A 646 49.64 -37.99 -21.09
C GLN A 646 48.82 -37.95 -19.79
N ARG A 647 47.91 -38.91 -19.58
CA ARG A 647 47.10 -39.02 -18.35
C ARG A 647 47.95 -39.30 -17.11
N MET A 648 49.01 -40.10 -17.23
CA MET A 648 49.96 -40.33 -16.14
C MET A 648 50.74 -39.05 -15.76
N GLN A 649 50.78 -38.06 -16.64
CA GLN A 649 51.38 -36.74 -16.37
C GLN A 649 50.38 -35.74 -15.75
N GLU A 650 49.10 -36.08 -15.65
CA GLU A 650 48.07 -35.22 -15.05
C GLU A 650 48.23 -35.08 -13.53
N PRO A 651 47.88 -33.92 -12.94
CA PRO A 651 48.16 -33.61 -11.53
C PRO A 651 47.56 -34.59 -10.52
N GLN A 652 46.31 -35.02 -10.73
CA GLN A 652 45.61 -35.95 -9.82
C GLN A 652 46.22 -37.36 -9.87
N THR A 653 46.56 -37.83 -11.07
CA THR A 653 47.22 -39.14 -11.26
C THR A 653 48.62 -39.11 -10.64
N LYS A 654 49.36 -38.01 -10.82
CA LYS A 654 50.62 -37.75 -10.12
C LYS A 654 50.47 -37.76 -8.60
N GLU A 655 49.36 -37.26 -8.06
CA GLU A 655 49.10 -37.21 -6.62
C GLU A 655 48.83 -38.60 -6.03
N ILE A 656 48.04 -39.42 -6.72
CA ILE A 656 47.80 -40.83 -6.35
C ILE A 656 49.11 -41.63 -6.42
N LEU A 657 49.87 -41.48 -7.52
CA LEU A 657 51.19 -42.09 -7.66
C LEU A 657 52.17 -41.57 -6.59
N SER A 658 52.06 -40.30 -6.20
CA SER A 658 52.84 -39.70 -5.10
C SER A 658 52.47 -40.30 -3.75
N GLN A 659 51.20 -40.56 -3.45
CA GLN A 659 50.77 -41.24 -2.23
C GLN A 659 51.29 -42.69 -2.17
N GLN A 660 51.23 -43.41 -3.29
CA GLN A 660 51.79 -44.76 -3.40
C GLN A 660 53.32 -44.76 -3.28
N ALA A 661 54.00 -43.79 -3.90
CA ALA A 661 55.43 -43.60 -3.75
C ALA A 661 55.77 -43.28 -2.28
N LYS A 662 55.03 -42.37 -1.62
CA LYS A 662 55.20 -42.05 -0.19
C LYS A 662 55.08 -43.29 0.69
N ALA A 663 54.15 -44.20 0.39
CA ALA A 663 54.03 -45.49 1.08
C ALA A 663 55.26 -46.39 0.88
N GLN A 664 55.87 -46.38 -0.31
CA GLN A 664 57.16 -47.07 -0.56
C GLN A 664 58.33 -46.43 0.19
N TRP A 665 58.37 -45.10 0.33
CA TRP A 665 59.40 -44.37 1.07
C TRP A 665 59.37 -44.59 2.60
N VAL A 666 58.34 -45.26 3.13
CA VAL A 666 58.29 -45.73 4.53
C VAL A 666 59.26 -46.90 4.75
N ASN A 667 59.59 -47.68 3.72
CA ASN A 667 60.60 -48.73 3.81
C ASN A 667 61.99 -48.09 3.93
N GLN A 668 62.65 -48.36 5.06
CA GLN A 668 63.93 -47.75 5.42
C GLN A 668 65.08 -48.19 4.49
N GLU A 669 65.09 -49.45 4.03
CA GLU A 669 66.09 -49.96 3.08
C GLU A 669 65.92 -49.30 1.70
N TYR A 670 64.68 -49.13 1.25
CA TYR A 670 64.38 -48.44 -0.01
C TYR A 670 64.77 -46.96 0.04
N LYS A 671 64.56 -46.30 1.19
CA LYS A 671 64.92 -44.91 1.41
C LYS A 671 66.44 -44.70 1.39
N GLU A 672 67.21 -45.55 2.03
CA GLU A 672 68.67 -45.48 2.04
C GLU A 672 69.26 -45.74 0.65
N TYR A 673 68.72 -46.72 -0.07
CA TYR A 673 69.07 -46.99 -1.46
C TYR A 673 68.82 -45.77 -2.36
N MET A 674 67.62 -45.18 -2.30
CA MET A 674 67.27 -44.03 -3.14
C MET A 674 68.03 -42.75 -2.78
N VAL A 675 68.38 -42.54 -1.50
CA VAL A 675 69.24 -41.40 -1.09
C VAL A 675 70.65 -41.55 -1.66
N SER A 676 71.21 -42.76 -1.66
CA SER A 676 72.53 -43.01 -2.25
C SER A 676 72.52 -42.72 -3.76
N LYS A 677 71.49 -43.18 -4.47
CA LYS A 677 71.33 -42.96 -5.92
C LYS A 677 71.03 -41.51 -6.27
N TRP A 678 70.29 -40.80 -5.42
CA TRP A 678 70.05 -39.38 -5.64
C TRP A 678 71.31 -38.53 -5.40
N ARG A 679 72.14 -38.84 -4.39
CA ARG A 679 73.43 -38.13 -4.20
C ARG A 679 74.37 -38.38 -5.38
N GLU A 680 74.52 -39.63 -5.82
CA GLU A 680 75.30 -39.96 -7.02
C GLU A 680 74.82 -39.14 -8.23
N PHE A 681 73.50 -39.04 -8.44
CA PHE A 681 72.92 -38.26 -9.53
C PHE A 681 73.12 -36.74 -9.36
N TYR A 682 72.90 -36.20 -8.16
CA TYR A 682 73.02 -34.76 -7.87
C TYR A 682 74.46 -34.28 -8.00
N ASP A 683 75.42 -35.09 -7.56
CA ASP A 683 76.83 -34.73 -7.61
C ASP A 683 77.42 -34.81 -9.02
N SER A 684 76.94 -35.77 -9.82
CA SER A 684 77.36 -35.99 -11.21
C SER A 684 76.64 -35.12 -12.25
N ASN A 685 75.45 -34.59 -11.94
CA ASN A 685 74.65 -33.83 -12.90
C ASN A 685 74.63 -32.32 -12.57
N GLU A 686 75.63 -31.61 -13.09
CA GLU A 686 75.78 -30.17 -12.89
C GLU A 686 74.57 -29.36 -13.39
N THR A 687 73.99 -29.76 -14.52
CA THR A 687 72.84 -29.11 -15.14
C THR A 687 71.63 -29.12 -14.20
N TYR A 688 71.37 -30.27 -13.56
CA TYR A 688 70.28 -30.39 -12.58
C TYR A 688 70.49 -29.49 -11.36
N ARG A 689 71.73 -29.33 -10.88
CA ARG A 689 72.04 -28.43 -9.76
C ARG A 689 71.75 -26.97 -10.10
N GLN A 690 72.12 -26.54 -11.31
CA GLN A 690 71.86 -25.19 -11.77
C GLN A 690 70.35 -24.91 -11.91
N GLU A 691 69.59 -25.86 -12.45
CA GLU A 691 68.12 -25.76 -12.53
C GLU A 691 67.46 -25.72 -11.14
N ASN A 692 67.93 -26.53 -10.20
CA ASN A 692 67.40 -26.54 -8.83
C ASN A 692 67.65 -25.20 -8.12
N ASN A 693 68.83 -24.60 -8.32
CA ASN A 693 69.13 -23.26 -7.82
C ASN A 693 68.23 -22.19 -8.46
N GLN A 694 67.94 -22.30 -9.76
CA GLN A 694 66.98 -21.40 -10.41
C GLN A 694 65.56 -21.53 -9.82
N ARG A 695 65.09 -22.77 -9.57
CA ARG A 695 63.76 -23.00 -8.96
C ARG A 695 63.66 -22.43 -7.55
N LEU A 696 64.70 -22.60 -6.73
CA LEU A 696 64.79 -21.97 -5.41
C LEU A 696 64.69 -20.44 -5.50
N ASN A 697 65.35 -19.84 -6.49
CA ASN A 697 65.29 -18.40 -6.73
C ASN A 697 63.87 -17.93 -7.10
N VAL A 698 63.18 -18.65 -7.99
CA VAL A 698 61.77 -18.36 -8.36
C VAL A 698 60.82 -18.51 -7.18
N SER A 699 61.00 -19.54 -6.33
CA SER A 699 60.21 -19.69 -5.11
C SER A 699 60.41 -18.53 -4.12
N GLN A 700 61.64 -18.02 -3.98
CA GLN A 700 61.87 -16.82 -3.18
C GLN A 700 61.17 -15.60 -3.78
N GLN A 701 61.19 -15.43 -5.10
CA GLN A 701 60.48 -14.33 -5.77
C GLN A 701 58.97 -14.38 -5.53
N LEU A 702 58.35 -15.57 -5.57
CA LEU A 702 56.93 -15.78 -5.26
C LEU A 702 56.60 -15.53 -3.78
N TYR A 703 57.48 -15.93 -2.86
CA TYR A 703 57.30 -15.66 -1.44
C TYR A 703 57.27 -14.16 -1.15
N TRP A 704 58.20 -13.42 -1.76
CA TRP A 704 58.30 -11.96 -1.64
C TRP A 704 57.32 -11.20 -2.53
N SER A 705 56.64 -11.84 -3.48
CA SER A 705 55.58 -11.20 -4.29
C SER A 705 54.28 -11.00 -3.51
N ASN A 706 54.10 -11.69 -2.38
CA ASN A 706 52.98 -11.44 -1.46
C ASN A 706 53.24 -10.19 -0.61
N GLU A 707 52.34 -9.22 -0.70
CA GLU A 707 52.43 -7.93 -0.01
C GLU A 707 52.45 -8.06 1.51
N ASN A 708 51.69 -9.00 2.07
CA ASN A 708 51.63 -9.24 3.50
C ASN A 708 52.96 -9.80 4.07
N ASN A 709 53.70 -10.59 3.27
CA ASN A 709 55.04 -11.04 3.65
C ASN A 709 56.06 -9.87 3.60
N ARG A 710 55.89 -8.95 2.66
CA ARG A 710 56.71 -7.73 2.58
C ARG A 710 56.41 -6.79 3.74
N GLU A 711 55.15 -6.62 4.12
CA GLU A 711 54.73 -5.80 5.26
C GLU A 711 55.25 -6.35 6.57
N LYS A 712 55.09 -7.66 6.84
CA LYS A 712 55.66 -8.31 8.03
C LYS A 712 57.18 -8.20 8.12
N GLN A 713 57.87 -8.28 6.98
CA GLN A 713 59.30 -8.09 6.94
C GLN A 713 59.68 -6.62 7.11
N ALA A 714 58.90 -5.69 6.55
CA ALA A 714 59.10 -4.25 6.70
C ALA A 714 58.92 -3.83 8.16
N GLU A 715 57.93 -4.37 8.88
CA GLU A 715 57.73 -4.16 10.31
C GLU A 715 58.92 -4.67 11.14
N LYS A 716 59.43 -5.88 10.85
CA LYS A 716 60.63 -6.41 11.50
C LYS A 716 61.85 -5.54 11.27
N VAL A 717 62.04 -5.07 10.03
CA VAL A 717 63.16 -4.19 9.67
C VAL A 717 63.01 -2.82 10.32
N HIS A 718 61.79 -2.28 10.38
CA HIS A 718 61.49 -1.03 11.06
C HIS A 718 61.85 -1.11 12.54
N GLN A 719 61.38 -2.17 13.21
CA GLN A 719 61.69 -2.41 14.62
C GLN A 719 63.21 -2.54 14.84
N TYR A 720 63.91 -3.29 13.99
CA TYR A 720 65.37 -3.45 14.07
C TYR A 720 66.13 -2.11 14.03
N PHE A 721 65.74 -1.18 13.14
CA PHE A 721 66.39 0.13 13.02
C PHE A 721 65.95 1.15 14.07
N VAL A 722 64.78 0.97 14.69
CA VAL A 722 64.40 1.71 15.90
C VAL A 722 65.28 1.27 17.06
N ASP A 723 65.53 -0.03 17.17
CA ASP A 723 66.31 -0.62 18.26
C ASP A 723 67.83 -0.40 18.10
N HIS A 724 68.32 -0.10 16.88
CA HIS A 724 69.76 0.06 16.55
C HIS A 724 70.05 1.31 15.70
N PRO A 725 69.95 2.53 16.27
CA PRO A 725 70.07 3.80 15.53
C PRO A 725 71.48 4.08 14.97
N GLU A 726 72.54 3.56 15.60
CA GLU A 726 73.93 3.70 15.12
C GLU A 726 74.15 3.07 13.73
N VAL A 727 73.46 1.97 13.44
CA VAL A 727 73.54 1.27 12.14
C VAL A 727 72.92 2.14 11.02
N ARG A 728 71.91 2.94 11.37
CA ARG A 728 71.26 3.87 10.44
C ARG A 728 72.21 5.00 10.00
N GLN A 729 73.04 5.46 10.92
CA GLN A 729 74.06 6.49 10.65
C GLN A 729 75.18 5.94 9.73
N GLN A 730 75.60 4.69 9.95
CA GLN A 730 76.58 4.02 9.10
C GLN A 730 76.07 3.81 7.66
N PHE A 731 74.82 3.36 7.49
CA PHE A 731 74.24 3.18 6.16
C PHE A 731 73.99 4.49 5.42
N SER A 732 73.67 5.57 6.13
CA SER A 732 73.56 6.91 5.52
C SER A 732 74.90 7.38 4.93
N ASN A 733 76.00 7.14 5.63
CA ASN A 733 77.35 7.50 5.15
C ASN A 733 77.78 6.64 3.96
N PHE A 734 77.47 5.34 3.98
CA PHE A 734 77.71 4.44 2.84
C PHE A 734 76.88 4.81 1.60
N ALA A 735 75.61 5.21 1.78
CA ALA A 735 74.76 5.64 0.67
C ALA A 735 75.30 6.90 0.01
N LYS A 736 75.77 7.89 0.79
CA LYS A 736 76.38 9.12 0.24
C LYS A 736 77.64 8.84 -0.58
N GLN A 737 78.45 7.85 -0.18
CA GLN A 737 79.60 7.40 -0.98
C GLN A 737 79.20 6.67 -2.27
N GLN A 738 78.11 5.89 -2.25
CA GLN A 738 77.64 5.18 -3.45
C GLN A 738 77.08 6.09 -4.53
N TRP A 739 76.45 7.22 -4.16
CA TRP A 739 75.88 8.16 -5.13
C TRP A 739 76.91 9.01 -5.88
N GLN A 740 78.18 8.95 -5.49
CA GLN A 740 79.29 9.58 -6.23
C GLN A 740 79.98 8.62 -7.21
N ASN A 741 79.51 7.37 -7.32
CA ASN A 741 80.10 6.37 -8.21
C ASN A 741 79.41 6.39 -9.59
N GLU A 742 80.09 6.91 -10.62
CA GLU A 742 79.56 7.10 -11.97
C GLU A 742 79.11 5.79 -12.63
N SER A 743 79.77 4.66 -12.33
CA SER A 743 79.36 3.36 -12.86
C SER A 743 78.00 2.88 -12.35
N LEU A 744 77.60 3.30 -11.15
CA LEU A 744 76.31 2.97 -10.55
C LEU A 744 75.17 3.81 -11.14
N LEU A 745 75.47 5.03 -11.59
CA LEU A 745 74.51 5.90 -12.27
C LEU A 745 74.21 5.43 -13.69
N ASP A 746 75.21 4.90 -14.41
CA ASP A 746 75.00 4.31 -15.73
C ASP A 746 74.25 2.98 -15.66
N TRP A 747 74.52 2.14 -14.66
CA TRP A 747 73.73 0.94 -14.39
C TRP A 747 72.25 1.24 -14.11
N ARG A 748 71.96 2.33 -13.39
CA ARG A 748 70.57 2.77 -13.14
C ARG A 748 69.88 3.25 -14.41
N ARG A 749 70.60 3.90 -15.32
CA ARG A 749 70.09 4.33 -16.62
C ARG A 749 69.69 3.13 -17.50
N GLU A 750 70.45 2.02 -17.42
CA GLU A 750 70.12 0.76 -18.09
C GLU A 750 68.95 0.01 -17.44
N LYS A 751 68.88 -0.04 -16.10
CA LYS A 751 67.76 -0.70 -15.40
C LYS A 751 66.40 -0.04 -15.65
N THR A 752 66.33 1.25 -15.93
CA THR A 752 65.08 1.93 -16.34
C THR A 752 64.61 1.49 -17.73
N LYS A 753 65.51 1.11 -18.64
CA LYS A 753 65.13 0.48 -19.93
C LYS A 753 64.53 -0.92 -19.74
N GLU A 754 64.98 -1.66 -18.74
CA GLU A 754 64.51 -3.02 -18.46
C GLU A 754 63.12 -3.10 -17.81
N GLN A 755 62.57 -1.99 -17.27
CA GLN A 755 61.20 -1.96 -16.72
C GLN A 755 60.09 -2.00 -17.81
N TRP A 756 60.44 -1.98 -19.09
CA TRP A 756 59.51 -2.09 -20.22
C TRP A 756 59.39 -3.53 -20.73
N THR A 757 58.70 -4.39 -19.98
CA THR A 757 58.54 -5.81 -20.34
C THR A 757 57.42 -6.05 -21.38
N PRO A 758 57.49 -7.17 -22.15
CA PRO A 758 56.46 -7.55 -23.13
C PRO A 758 55.06 -7.71 -22.54
N GLU A 759 54.95 -8.16 -21.29
CA GLU A 759 53.69 -8.33 -20.57
C GLU A 759 53.05 -7.00 -20.16
N PHE A 760 53.85 -6.01 -19.75
CA PHE A 760 53.35 -4.66 -19.51
C PHE A 760 52.85 -4.00 -20.80
N ARG A 761 53.54 -4.27 -21.94
CA ARG A 761 53.07 -3.88 -23.28
C ARG A 761 51.80 -4.63 -23.68
N ALA A 762 51.67 -5.92 -23.38
CA ALA A 762 50.50 -6.73 -23.71
C ALA A 762 49.25 -6.30 -22.92
N LYS A 763 49.38 -6.05 -21.61
CA LYS A 763 48.26 -5.65 -20.74
C LYS A 763 47.71 -4.27 -21.13
N ARG A 764 48.60 -3.33 -21.49
CA ARG A 764 48.21 -2.01 -22.00
C ARG A 764 47.65 -2.07 -23.42
N LYS A 765 48.19 -2.94 -24.28
CA LYS A 765 47.70 -3.18 -25.66
C LYS A 765 46.32 -3.83 -25.66
N ALA A 766 46.00 -4.75 -24.74
CA ALA A 766 44.69 -5.38 -24.61
C ALA A 766 43.60 -4.38 -24.16
N ALA A 767 43.88 -3.58 -23.13
CA ALA A 767 42.97 -2.53 -22.68
C ALA A 767 42.69 -1.50 -23.78
N LEU A 768 43.74 -1.07 -24.50
CA LEU A 768 43.61 -0.16 -25.64
C LEU A 768 42.80 -0.82 -26.78
N SER A 769 43.09 -2.09 -27.10
CA SER A 769 42.41 -2.86 -28.15
C SER A 769 40.91 -3.00 -27.91
N GLN A 770 40.48 -3.17 -26.65
CA GLN A 770 39.07 -3.21 -26.29
C GLN A 770 38.39 -1.84 -26.46
N THR A 771 39.07 -0.75 -26.08
CA THR A 771 38.54 0.61 -26.25
C THR A 771 38.38 0.98 -27.72
N TYR A 772 39.36 0.63 -28.56
CA TYR A 772 39.29 0.84 -30.01
C TYR A 772 38.19 -0.01 -30.67
N TYR A 773 37.97 -1.25 -30.22
CA TYR A 773 36.91 -2.12 -30.75
C TYR A 773 35.52 -1.54 -30.47
N ASN A 774 35.23 -1.24 -29.20
CA ASN A 774 33.91 -0.77 -28.76
C ASN A 774 33.57 0.60 -29.37
N LYS A 775 34.49 1.56 -29.37
CA LYS A 775 34.21 2.88 -29.96
C LYS A 775 34.01 2.82 -31.47
N THR A 776 34.79 1.97 -32.16
CA THR A 776 34.71 1.86 -33.62
C THR A 776 33.45 1.12 -34.05
N ILE A 777 33.06 0.02 -33.38
CA ILE A 777 31.85 -0.74 -33.71
C ILE A 777 30.57 0.08 -33.45
N THR A 778 30.54 0.87 -32.37
CA THR A 778 29.42 1.78 -32.06
C THR A 778 29.28 2.89 -33.10
N ALA A 779 30.40 3.49 -33.54
CA ALA A 779 30.37 4.55 -34.55
C ALA A 779 30.00 4.03 -35.95
N LEU A 780 30.45 2.82 -36.32
CA LEU A 780 30.05 2.16 -37.56
C LEU A 780 28.56 1.79 -37.56
N LYS A 781 28.05 1.31 -36.43
CA LYS A 781 26.62 1.02 -36.26
C LYS A 781 25.75 2.27 -36.36
N LYS A 782 26.21 3.40 -35.81
CA LYS A 782 25.51 4.69 -35.92
C LYS A 782 25.34 5.14 -37.38
N VAL A 783 26.39 4.97 -38.18
CA VAL A 783 26.36 5.32 -39.62
C VAL A 783 25.52 4.35 -40.43
N GLU A 784 25.53 3.05 -40.09
CA GLU A 784 24.61 2.05 -40.67
C GLU A 784 23.14 2.43 -40.46
N ILE A 785 22.81 2.95 -39.28
CA ILE A 785 21.44 3.36 -38.91
C ILE A 785 21.04 4.64 -39.65
N GLU A 786 21.92 5.64 -39.77
CA GLU A 786 21.61 6.92 -40.42
C GLU A 786 21.43 6.79 -41.95
N HIS A 787 22.10 5.82 -42.60
CA HIS A 787 22.08 5.63 -44.06
C HIS A 787 21.37 4.35 -44.53
N GLY A 788 20.83 3.53 -43.62
CA GLY A 788 20.13 2.28 -43.92
C GLY A 788 21.02 1.13 -44.44
N CYS A 789 22.32 1.38 -44.59
CA CYS A 789 23.35 0.41 -44.94
C CYS A 789 24.70 0.90 -44.42
N ILE A 790 25.70 0.01 -44.32
CA ILE A 790 27.05 0.39 -43.87
C ILE A 790 27.72 1.24 -44.96
N ASP A 791 27.50 2.55 -44.90
CA ASP A 791 28.13 3.56 -45.76
C ASP A 791 29.51 3.94 -45.20
N LEU A 792 30.55 3.47 -45.89
CA LEU A 792 31.93 3.66 -45.48
C LEU A 792 32.44 5.09 -45.74
N GLU A 793 31.85 5.82 -46.70
CA GLU A 793 32.20 7.21 -46.99
C GLU A 793 31.58 8.16 -45.96
N ALA A 794 30.33 7.91 -45.56
CA ALA A 794 29.68 8.62 -44.47
C ALA A 794 30.43 8.40 -43.14
N TYR A 795 30.86 7.15 -42.86
CA TYR A 795 31.67 6.84 -41.69
C TYR A 795 33.03 7.53 -41.70
N GLN A 796 33.68 7.57 -42.87
CA GLN A 796 34.94 8.28 -43.03
C GLN A 796 34.76 9.79 -42.78
N THR A 797 33.66 10.37 -43.24
CA THR A 797 33.31 11.78 -43.01
C THR A 797 33.06 12.07 -41.54
N TYR A 798 32.26 11.23 -40.87
CA TYR A 798 32.00 11.32 -39.42
C TYR A 798 33.30 11.25 -38.60
N ARG A 799 34.20 10.34 -38.97
CA ARG A 799 35.52 10.18 -38.34
C ARG A 799 36.42 11.42 -38.55
N LEU A 800 36.37 12.05 -39.72
CA LEU A 800 37.15 13.26 -40.02
C LEU A 800 36.61 14.49 -39.30
N GLN A 801 35.27 14.62 -39.16
CA GLN A 801 34.62 15.73 -38.47
C GLN A 801 34.82 15.67 -36.94
N THR A 802 34.66 14.48 -36.34
CA THR A 802 34.79 14.30 -34.89
C THR A 802 36.23 14.43 -34.38
N LYS A 803 37.23 14.27 -35.26
CA LYS A 803 38.68 14.29 -34.94
C LYS A 803 39.10 13.36 -33.79
N ASP A 804 38.28 12.36 -33.44
CA ASP A 804 38.58 11.40 -32.38
C ASP A 804 39.62 10.39 -32.89
N LYS A 805 40.83 10.45 -32.31
CA LYS A 805 41.96 9.56 -32.64
C LYS A 805 41.73 8.11 -32.21
N SER A 806 40.65 7.82 -31.48
CA SER A 806 40.27 6.48 -31.03
C SER A 806 39.32 5.73 -31.99
N LEU A 807 38.89 6.36 -33.09
CA LEU A 807 38.10 5.71 -34.14
C LEU A 807 39.02 5.16 -35.25
N LEU A 808 38.89 3.87 -35.56
CA LEU A 808 39.67 3.20 -36.61
C LEU A 808 39.02 3.36 -37.99
N LYS A 809 39.81 3.26 -39.08
CA LYS A 809 39.23 3.09 -40.42
C LYS A 809 38.56 1.71 -40.49
N PHE A 810 37.46 1.58 -41.24
CA PHE A 810 36.73 0.31 -41.36
C PHE A 810 37.63 -0.86 -41.77
N ASP A 811 38.50 -0.63 -42.75
CA ASP A 811 39.43 -1.66 -43.24
C ASP A 811 40.40 -2.12 -42.13
N THR A 812 40.92 -1.17 -41.35
CA THR A 812 41.78 -1.45 -40.19
C THR A 812 41.03 -2.16 -39.07
N PHE A 813 39.76 -1.84 -38.85
CA PHE A 813 38.89 -2.51 -37.88
C PHE A 813 38.61 -3.96 -38.29
N CYS A 814 38.29 -4.17 -39.56
CA CYS A 814 38.06 -5.48 -40.15
C CYS A 814 39.29 -6.39 -40.06
N THR A 815 40.47 -5.89 -40.49
CA THR A 815 41.73 -6.65 -40.38
C THR A 815 42.07 -7.01 -38.95
N ARG A 816 41.83 -6.08 -38.01
CA ARG A 816 42.33 -6.21 -36.63
C ARG A 816 41.47 -7.10 -35.74
N TYR A 817 40.16 -7.15 -35.95
CA TYR A 817 39.24 -7.87 -35.05
C TYR A 817 38.46 -8.99 -35.73
N PHE A 818 38.47 -9.03 -37.07
CA PHE A 818 37.75 -10.03 -37.85
C PHE A 818 38.65 -10.67 -38.92
N GLU A 819 39.97 -10.59 -38.74
CA GLU A 819 40.98 -11.21 -39.62
C GLU A 819 40.86 -10.78 -41.10
N GLY A 820 40.30 -9.59 -41.36
CA GLY A 820 40.07 -9.07 -42.71
C GLY A 820 38.80 -9.60 -43.38
N ASN A 821 38.01 -10.43 -42.68
CA ASN A 821 36.75 -10.94 -43.18
C ASN A 821 35.65 -9.88 -43.05
N VAL A 822 35.43 -9.16 -44.15
CA VAL A 822 34.43 -8.09 -44.25
C VAL A 822 33.02 -8.60 -43.96
N SER A 823 32.69 -9.85 -44.32
CA SER A 823 31.38 -10.43 -44.05
C SER A 823 31.13 -10.60 -42.54
N LYS A 824 32.10 -11.17 -41.81
CA LYS A 824 32.01 -11.33 -40.35
C LYS A 824 32.04 -9.99 -39.61
N ALA A 825 32.81 -9.02 -40.10
CA ALA A 825 32.83 -7.68 -39.53
C ALA A 825 31.47 -6.99 -39.69
N LYS A 826 30.85 -7.10 -40.88
CA LYS A 826 29.49 -6.58 -41.14
C LYS A 826 28.45 -7.31 -40.29
N GLU A 827 28.50 -8.64 -40.24
CA GLU A 827 27.61 -9.47 -39.41
C GLU A 827 27.73 -9.13 -37.91
N ALA A 828 28.94 -8.92 -37.40
CA ALA A 828 29.15 -8.50 -36.01
C ALA A 828 28.66 -7.07 -35.73
N ILE A 829 28.69 -6.17 -36.73
CA ILE A 829 28.08 -4.84 -36.64
C ILE A 829 26.55 -4.95 -36.69
N THR A 830 26.01 -5.86 -37.52
CA THR A 830 24.57 -6.13 -37.62
C THR A 830 24.02 -6.72 -36.32
N ASN A 831 24.73 -7.68 -35.71
CA ASN A 831 24.31 -8.46 -34.53
C ASN A 831 24.71 -7.82 -33.18
N TYR A 832 25.24 -6.60 -33.18
CA TYR A 832 25.58 -5.89 -31.95
C TYR A 832 24.32 -5.26 -31.32
N ASN A 833 23.83 -5.91 -30.23
CA ASN A 833 22.65 -5.61 -29.40
C ASN A 833 21.29 -6.11 -29.94
N HIS A 834 20.56 -6.90 -29.13
CA HIS A 834 19.13 -7.09 -29.34
C HIS A 834 18.38 -5.79 -29.09
N ARG A 835 18.04 -5.12 -30.19
CA ARG A 835 17.34 -3.85 -30.24
C ARG A 835 16.03 -4.00 -30.98
N ILE A 836 15.11 -3.10 -30.68
CA ILE A 836 13.79 -3.08 -31.30
C ILE A 836 13.92 -2.47 -32.67
N VAL A 837 13.65 -3.28 -33.70
CA VAL A 837 13.74 -2.88 -35.10
C VAL A 837 12.53 -2.05 -35.49
N SER A 838 11.33 -2.46 -35.05
CA SER A 838 10.11 -1.69 -35.29
C SER A 838 9.00 -2.07 -34.31
N ILE A 839 8.13 -1.09 -34.04
CA ILE A 839 6.87 -1.26 -33.32
C ILE A 839 5.76 -0.84 -34.26
N LYS A 840 4.78 -1.71 -34.50
CA LYS A 840 3.62 -1.42 -35.34
C LYS A 840 2.34 -1.72 -34.57
N TYR A 841 1.43 -0.75 -34.52
CA TYR A 841 0.05 -1.03 -34.12
C TYR A 841 -0.60 -1.93 -35.17
N LEU A 842 -1.29 -2.97 -34.70
CA LEU A 842 -2.08 -3.83 -35.57
C LEU A 842 -3.53 -3.35 -35.52
N ASP A 843 -4.18 -3.27 -36.70
CA ASP A 843 -5.60 -2.92 -36.80
C ASP A 843 -6.51 -4.05 -36.30
N ASP A 844 -5.99 -5.29 -36.29
CA ASP A 844 -6.67 -6.48 -35.78
C ASP A 844 -6.55 -6.59 -34.24
N THR A 845 -7.63 -7.02 -33.60
CA THR A 845 -7.64 -7.29 -32.16
C THR A 845 -7.45 -8.78 -31.88
N TYR A 846 -6.77 -9.11 -30.78
CA TYR A 846 -6.43 -10.50 -30.46
C TYR A 846 -6.74 -10.85 -29.00
N ASP A 847 -7.00 -12.14 -28.75
CA ASP A 847 -7.00 -12.69 -27.39
C ASP A 847 -5.56 -12.71 -26.83
N VAL A 848 -5.40 -12.16 -25.64
CA VAL A 848 -4.10 -12.06 -24.96
C VAL A 848 -4.07 -12.90 -23.69
N TYR A 849 -2.87 -13.38 -23.36
CA TYR A 849 -2.60 -14.42 -22.38
C TYR A 849 -1.48 -13.97 -21.44
N ASP A 850 -1.51 -14.46 -20.20
CA ASP A 850 -0.46 -14.18 -19.22
C ASP A 850 -0.17 -15.42 -18.39
N ILE A 851 1.01 -15.43 -17.77
CA ILE A 851 1.48 -16.44 -16.84
C ILE A 851 1.98 -15.79 -15.57
N GLU A 852 2.06 -16.56 -14.48
CA GLU A 852 2.55 -16.06 -13.21
C GLU A 852 3.77 -16.83 -12.74
N VAL A 853 4.76 -16.05 -12.30
CA VAL A 853 6.03 -16.50 -11.73
C VAL A 853 6.11 -15.89 -10.32
N PRO A 854 5.76 -16.63 -9.25
CA PRO A 854 5.34 -16.06 -7.95
C PRO A 854 6.36 -15.24 -7.16
N HIS A 855 7.65 -15.38 -7.43
CA HIS A 855 8.70 -14.83 -6.57
C HIS A 855 9.54 -13.74 -7.22
N THR A 856 9.73 -13.83 -8.53
CA THR A 856 10.59 -12.93 -9.30
C THR A 856 9.81 -12.03 -10.25
N HIS A 857 8.54 -12.37 -10.49
CA HIS A 857 7.61 -11.60 -11.31
C HIS A 857 8.09 -11.29 -12.74
N ASN A 858 9.01 -12.10 -13.27
CA ASN A 858 9.47 -12.01 -14.66
C ASN A 858 9.80 -13.39 -15.22
N PHE A 859 9.74 -13.53 -16.54
CA PHE A 859 10.06 -14.77 -17.23
C PHE A 859 10.72 -14.52 -18.59
N ALA A 860 11.42 -15.53 -19.09
CA ALA A 860 12.03 -15.48 -20.42
C ALA A 860 11.10 -16.01 -21.52
N LEU A 861 11.00 -15.25 -22.60
CA LEU A 861 10.39 -15.71 -23.85
C LEU A 861 11.38 -16.56 -24.66
N ALA A 862 10.85 -17.40 -25.55
CA ALA A 862 11.66 -18.19 -26.48
C ALA A 862 12.52 -17.31 -27.41
N SER A 863 12.09 -16.06 -27.61
CA SER A 863 12.80 -15.01 -28.34
C SER A 863 14.08 -14.51 -27.67
N GLY A 864 14.40 -15.03 -26.48
CA GLY A 864 15.66 -14.77 -25.82
C GLY A 864 15.69 -13.46 -25.01
N ILE A 865 14.54 -12.96 -24.57
CA ILE A 865 14.44 -11.76 -23.73
C ILE A 865 13.57 -12.00 -22.49
N PHE A 866 13.78 -11.20 -21.44
CA PHE A 866 12.98 -11.22 -20.21
C PHE A 866 11.91 -10.14 -20.20
N VAL A 867 10.72 -10.51 -19.72
CA VAL A 867 9.53 -9.64 -19.64
C VAL A 867 8.85 -9.79 -18.28
N HIS A 868 8.10 -8.78 -17.84
CA HIS A 868 7.46 -8.73 -16.52
C HIS A 868 6.09 -9.44 -16.52
N ASN A 869 5.61 -9.86 -15.35
CA ASN A 869 4.22 -10.30 -15.17
C ASN A 869 3.23 -9.11 -15.11
N SER A 870 1.91 -9.28 -15.27
CA SER A 870 0.99 -8.13 -15.10
C SER A 870 0.82 -7.64 -13.64
N ALA A 871 0.49 -6.35 -13.47
CA ALA A 871 0.51 -5.59 -12.20
C ALA A 871 -0.62 -5.91 -11.18
N LYS A 872 -1.45 -6.95 -11.37
CA LYS A 872 -2.41 -7.45 -10.35
C LYS A 872 -1.74 -8.06 -9.09
N GLN A 873 -0.42 -7.96 -8.94
CA GLN A 873 0.43 -8.85 -8.13
C GLN A 873 1.06 -8.23 -6.86
N GLY A 874 0.83 -6.95 -6.55
CA GLY A 874 1.32 -6.33 -5.31
C GLY A 874 0.54 -6.66 -4.03
N ARG A 875 -0.41 -7.62 -4.07
CA ARG A 875 -1.29 -7.96 -2.93
C ARG A 875 -0.89 -9.27 -2.27
N ASP A 876 -1.16 -9.41 -0.97
CA ASP A 876 -1.17 -10.73 -0.34
C ASP A 876 -2.46 -11.46 -0.71
N ARG A 877 -2.35 -12.43 -1.62
CA ARG A 877 -3.48 -13.21 -2.14
C ARG A 877 -4.16 -14.06 -1.06
N ARG A 878 -3.53 -14.26 0.10
CA ARG A 878 -4.14 -14.97 1.22
C ARG A 878 -5.41 -14.27 1.67
N PHE A 879 -5.36 -12.95 1.87
CA PHE A 879 -6.44 -12.21 2.52
C PHE A 879 -6.87 -10.92 1.80
N GLN A 880 -6.12 -10.42 0.81
CA GLN A 880 -6.48 -9.20 0.07
C GLN A 880 -7.07 -9.56 -1.29
N ALA A 881 -8.25 -9.06 -1.64
CA ALA A 881 -8.88 -9.16 -2.95
C ALA A 881 -8.76 -7.82 -3.71
N ILE A 882 -8.87 -7.84 -5.04
CA ILE A 882 -8.90 -6.62 -5.87
C ILE A 882 -10.13 -6.64 -6.78
N LEU A 883 -10.89 -5.56 -6.77
CA LEU A 883 -11.97 -5.30 -7.72
C LEU A 883 -11.65 -4.05 -8.54
N PRO A 884 -11.27 -4.21 -9.82
CA PRO A 884 -11.06 -3.08 -10.71
C PRO A 884 -12.38 -2.47 -11.16
N LEU A 885 -12.42 -1.14 -11.19
CA LEU A 885 -13.56 -0.33 -11.59
C LEU A 885 -13.27 0.32 -12.95
N ARG A 886 -14.18 0.14 -13.91
CA ARG A 886 -14.00 0.68 -15.27
C ARG A 886 -14.64 2.04 -15.39
N GLY A 887 -13.80 3.08 -15.43
CA GLY A 887 -14.24 4.47 -15.54
C GLY A 887 -14.98 4.94 -14.29
N LYS A 888 -15.71 6.05 -14.43
CA LYS A 888 -16.45 6.68 -13.33
C LYS A 888 -17.69 5.86 -12.99
N ILE A 889 -17.89 5.60 -11.70
CA ILE A 889 -19.06 4.89 -11.20
C ILE A 889 -20.31 5.74 -11.40
N LEU A 890 -21.45 5.08 -11.62
CA LEU A 890 -22.75 5.73 -11.69
C LEU A 890 -23.02 6.47 -10.38
N ASN A 891 -23.33 7.76 -10.47
CA ASN A 891 -23.78 8.53 -9.32
C ASN A 891 -25.16 8.05 -8.88
N ILE A 892 -25.22 7.31 -7.77
CA ILE A 892 -26.47 6.73 -7.28
C ILE A 892 -27.39 7.74 -6.58
N GLU A 893 -26.91 8.94 -6.23
CA GLU A 893 -27.75 10.02 -5.69
C GLU A 893 -28.85 10.42 -6.70
N LYS A 894 -28.49 10.43 -7.99
CA LYS A 894 -29.31 10.92 -9.10
C LYS A 894 -30.14 9.85 -9.80
N THR A 895 -30.11 8.63 -9.27
CA THR A 895 -30.46 7.45 -10.06
C THR A 895 -31.45 6.56 -9.34
N ASP A 896 -32.57 6.29 -10.00
CA ASP A 896 -33.56 5.32 -9.56
C ASP A 896 -32.97 3.91 -9.41
N ASP A 897 -33.53 3.13 -8.48
CA ASP A 897 -33.05 1.78 -8.17
C ASP A 897 -33.00 0.87 -9.40
N ALA A 898 -33.92 0.99 -10.36
CA ALA A 898 -33.93 0.15 -11.55
C ALA A 898 -32.70 0.39 -12.44
N LYS A 899 -32.24 1.64 -12.57
CA LYS A 899 -30.98 1.98 -13.25
C LYS A 899 -29.75 1.55 -12.45
N ILE A 900 -29.79 1.62 -11.11
CA ILE A 900 -28.71 1.10 -10.25
C ILE A 900 -28.51 -0.40 -10.52
N TYR A 901 -29.58 -1.20 -10.54
CA TYR A 901 -29.50 -2.64 -10.78
C TYR A 901 -29.15 -3.02 -12.24
N LYS A 902 -29.35 -2.11 -13.20
CA LYS A 902 -28.90 -2.31 -14.60
C LYS A 902 -27.43 -1.98 -14.83
N ASN A 903 -26.78 -1.27 -13.91
CA ASN A 903 -25.40 -0.88 -14.07
C ASN A 903 -24.45 -2.03 -13.69
N ASN A 904 -23.63 -2.47 -14.64
CA ASN A 904 -22.72 -3.61 -14.46
C ASN A 904 -21.65 -3.39 -13.39
N GLU A 905 -21.15 -2.16 -13.22
CA GLU A 905 -20.12 -1.83 -12.22
C GLU A 905 -20.70 -1.89 -10.81
N VAL A 906 -21.89 -1.31 -10.62
CA VAL A 906 -22.62 -1.38 -9.35
C VAL A 906 -23.05 -2.81 -9.02
N GLN A 907 -23.55 -3.57 -10.01
CA GLN A 907 -23.84 -5.00 -9.82
C GLN A 907 -22.61 -5.81 -9.42
N SER A 908 -21.45 -5.50 -10.01
CA SER A 908 -20.19 -6.15 -9.66
C SER A 908 -19.79 -5.83 -8.21
N LEU A 909 -19.95 -4.57 -7.77
CA LEU A 909 -19.69 -4.16 -6.38
C LEU A 909 -20.62 -4.87 -5.39
N ILE A 910 -21.93 -4.85 -5.65
CA ILE A 910 -22.94 -5.51 -4.78
C ILE A 910 -22.63 -7.01 -4.65
N THR A 911 -22.35 -7.67 -5.77
CA THR A 911 -22.08 -9.12 -5.81
C THR A 911 -20.73 -9.45 -5.18
N ALA A 912 -19.69 -8.65 -5.42
CA ALA A 912 -18.37 -8.87 -4.84
C ALA A 912 -18.42 -8.74 -3.31
N LEU A 913 -19.08 -7.71 -2.79
CA LEU A 913 -19.12 -7.43 -1.36
C LEU A 913 -20.15 -8.28 -0.60
N GLY A 914 -21.21 -8.74 -1.27
CA GLY A 914 -22.31 -9.48 -0.64
C GLY A 914 -23.34 -8.57 0.02
N LEU A 915 -23.58 -7.36 -0.52
CA LEU A 915 -24.41 -6.33 0.13
C LEU A 915 -25.92 -6.58 0.08
N GLY A 916 -26.37 -7.64 -0.61
CA GLY A 916 -27.79 -7.97 -0.71
C GLY A 916 -28.61 -6.94 -1.49
N ILE A 917 -29.83 -6.69 -1.04
CA ILE A 917 -30.77 -5.74 -1.62
C ILE A 917 -30.61 -4.39 -0.93
N LYS A 918 -30.62 -3.30 -1.70
CA LYS A 918 -30.76 -1.95 -1.13
C LYS A 918 -32.05 -1.90 -0.31
N GLY A 919 -31.90 -1.63 0.99
CA GLY A 919 -33.03 -1.60 1.90
C GLY A 919 -33.48 -2.95 2.48
N GLU A 920 -32.57 -3.91 2.59
CA GLU A 920 -32.72 -4.99 3.57
C GLU A 920 -31.85 -4.69 4.79
N GLU A 921 -32.25 -5.23 5.95
CA GLU A 921 -31.42 -5.15 7.16
C GLU A 921 -30.03 -5.68 6.86
N PHE A 922 -29.02 -4.86 7.17
CA PHE A 922 -27.63 -5.22 6.92
C PHE A 922 -27.20 -6.37 7.82
N ASP A 923 -26.93 -7.52 7.20
CA ASP A 923 -26.35 -8.66 7.89
C ASP A 923 -24.84 -8.71 7.67
N SER A 924 -24.08 -8.35 8.71
CA SER A 924 -22.61 -8.43 8.71
C SER A 924 -22.08 -9.83 8.39
N SER A 925 -22.84 -10.90 8.65
CA SER A 925 -22.42 -12.27 8.37
C SER A 925 -22.40 -12.61 6.87
N GLN A 926 -23.14 -11.86 6.05
CA GLN A 926 -23.14 -11.99 4.58
C GLN A 926 -22.03 -11.18 3.91
N LEU A 927 -21.41 -10.25 4.65
CA LEU A 927 -20.32 -9.43 4.14
C LEU A 927 -19.07 -10.29 3.93
N ARG A 928 -18.51 -10.25 2.72
CA ARG A 928 -17.36 -11.09 2.36
C ARG A 928 -16.01 -10.55 2.84
N TYR A 929 -15.92 -9.24 3.06
CA TYR A 929 -14.68 -8.56 3.44
C TYR A 929 -15.01 -7.48 4.48
N HIS A 930 -14.44 -7.58 5.69
CA HIS A 930 -14.63 -6.57 6.73
C HIS A 930 -13.78 -5.32 6.51
N ARG A 931 -12.86 -5.32 5.54
CA ARG A 931 -12.11 -4.12 5.15
C ARG A 931 -12.28 -3.86 3.67
N ILE A 932 -13.02 -2.81 3.36
CA ILE A 932 -13.23 -2.34 2.00
C ILE A 932 -12.35 -1.10 1.81
N VAL A 933 -11.29 -1.23 1.03
CA VAL A 933 -10.26 -0.20 0.84
C VAL A 933 -10.47 0.47 -0.52
N ILE A 934 -10.75 1.76 -0.51
CA ILE A 934 -10.79 2.59 -1.71
C ILE A 934 -9.36 3.02 -2.04
N MET A 935 -8.85 2.59 -3.18
CA MET A 935 -7.49 2.88 -3.63
C MET A 935 -7.54 3.49 -5.03
N THR A 936 -7.62 4.82 -5.08
CA THR A 936 -7.73 5.63 -6.30
C THR A 936 -6.44 6.42 -6.52
N ASP A 937 -6.24 6.90 -7.75
CA ASP A 937 -5.09 7.73 -8.10
C ASP A 937 -5.11 9.08 -7.35
N ALA A 938 -3.92 9.65 -7.15
CA ALA A 938 -3.68 10.92 -6.48
C ALA A 938 -3.86 12.08 -7.48
N ASP A 939 -5.05 12.13 -8.08
CA ASP A 939 -5.41 13.14 -9.05
C ASP A 939 -6.90 13.56 -8.94
N VAL A 940 -7.34 14.39 -9.87
CA VAL A 940 -8.72 14.92 -9.90
C VAL A 940 -9.75 13.85 -10.23
N ASP A 941 -9.40 12.84 -11.04
CA ASP A 941 -10.31 11.77 -11.45
C ASP A 941 -10.45 10.72 -10.34
N GLY A 942 -9.35 10.36 -9.68
CA GLY A 942 -9.33 9.52 -8.50
C GLY A 942 -10.11 10.15 -7.34
N SER A 943 -9.95 11.45 -7.10
CA SER A 943 -10.77 12.19 -6.11
C SER A 943 -12.27 12.16 -6.43
N HIS A 944 -12.62 12.20 -7.71
CA HIS A 944 -14.00 12.10 -8.16
C HIS A 944 -14.56 10.68 -7.97
N ILE A 945 -13.81 9.64 -8.34
CA ILE A 945 -14.21 8.23 -8.15
C ILE A 945 -14.34 7.91 -6.66
N ARG A 946 -13.41 8.38 -5.83
CA ARG A 946 -13.50 8.28 -4.38
C ARG A 946 -14.79 8.89 -3.86
N THR A 947 -15.14 10.10 -4.31
CA THR A 947 -16.41 10.75 -3.94
C THR A 947 -17.61 9.90 -4.35
N LEU A 948 -17.63 9.38 -5.59
CA LEU A 948 -18.71 8.51 -6.08
C LEU A 948 -18.85 7.21 -5.28
N LEU A 949 -17.74 6.59 -4.88
CA LEU A 949 -17.74 5.39 -4.03
C LEU A 949 -18.25 5.69 -2.61
N LEU A 950 -17.84 6.82 -2.02
CA LEU A 950 -18.33 7.24 -0.72
C LEU A 950 -19.83 7.50 -0.77
N THR A 951 -20.33 8.18 -1.81
CA THR A 951 -21.76 8.36 -2.05
C THR A 951 -22.45 7.00 -2.21
N PHE A 952 -21.85 6.07 -2.94
CA PHE A 952 -22.39 4.72 -3.10
C PHE A 952 -22.56 4.01 -1.76
N PHE A 953 -21.52 3.95 -0.94
CA PHE A 953 -21.60 3.27 0.36
C PHE A 953 -22.57 3.98 1.31
N TYR A 954 -22.53 5.31 1.36
CA TYR A 954 -23.43 6.10 2.20
C TYR A 954 -24.91 5.90 1.84
N ARG A 955 -25.25 5.86 0.55
CA ARG A 955 -26.64 5.76 0.07
C ARG A 955 -27.16 4.33 -0.12
N TYR A 956 -26.30 3.39 -0.45
CA TYR A 956 -26.70 2.01 -0.70
C TYR A 956 -26.74 1.17 0.58
N GLN A 957 -25.72 1.30 1.44
CA GLN A 957 -25.62 0.56 2.69
C GLN A 957 -24.81 1.33 3.74
N ARG A 958 -25.47 2.32 4.36
CA ARG A 958 -24.85 3.22 5.33
C ARG A 958 -24.20 2.49 6.51
N ALA A 959 -24.76 1.34 6.90
CA ALA A 959 -24.23 0.51 7.99
C ALA A 959 -22.76 0.11 7.78
N LEU A 960 -22.26 0.04 6.54
CA LEU A 960 -20.85 -0.22 6.28
C LEU A 960 -19.93 0.90 6.78
N VAL A 961 -20.40 2.14 6.69
CA VAL A 961 -19.67 3.33 7.13
C VAL A 961 -19.83 3.48 8.64
N ASP A 962 -21.05 3.33 9.17
CA ASP A 962 -21.32 3.44 10.61
C ASP A 962 -20.55 2.36 11.42
N GLN A 963 -20.43 1.13 10.90
CA GLN A 963 -19.64 0.05 11.53
C GLN A 963 -18.14 0.11 11.22
N GLY A 964 -17.68 1.08 10.43
CA GLY A 964 -16.25 1.32 10.18
C GLY A 964 -15.55 0.31 9.25
N TYR A 965 -16.25 -0.26 8.27
CA TYR A 965 -15.65 -1.19 7.30
C TYR A 965 -15.00 -0.50 6.09
N ILE A 966 -15.22 0.81 5.89
CA ILE A 966 -14.71 1.56 4.74
C ILE A 966 -13.41 2.29 5.10
N TYR A 967 -12.39 2.10 4.27
CA TYR A 967 -11.06 2.68 4.40
C TYR A 967 -10.63 3.35 3.10
N ILE A 968 -9.79 4.38 3.19
CA ILE A 968 -9.15 5.03 2.06
C ILE A 968 -7.65 4.77 2.16
N ALA A 969 -7.06 4.21 1.10
CA ALA A 969 -5.62 4.01 1.01
C ALA A 969 -4.90 5.36 0.85
N CYS A 970 -3.73 5.50 1.46
CA CYS A 970 -2.90 6.70 1.35
C CYS A 970 -1.56 6.35 0.68
N PRO A 971 -1.49 6.35 -0.66
CA PRO A 971 -0.21 6.17 -1.36
C PRO A 971 0.72 7.38 -1.15
N PRO A 972 2.05 7.20 -1.24
CA PRO A 972 3.00 8.31 -1.13
C PRO A 972 2.91 9.22 -2.36
N LEU A 973 3.04 10.52 -2.15
CA LEU A 973 3.03 11.53 -3.22
C LEU A 973 4.41 11.69 -3.87
N TYR A 974 5.47 11.50 -3.09
CA TYR A 974 6.85 11.73 -3.53
C TYR A 974 7.78 10.59 -3.17
N LYS A 975 8.75 10.32 -4.04
CA LYS A 975 9.93 9.51 -3.79
C LYS A 975 11.17 10.38 -3.89
N LEU A 976 11.92 10.46 -2.80
CA LEU A 976 13.18 11.21 -2.69
C LEU A 976 14.35 10.22 -2.73
N GLU A 977 15.17 10.29 -3.77
CA GLU A 977 16.32 9.41 -3.96
C GLU A 977 17.63 10.15 -3.75
N ARG A 978 18.54 9.53 -2.98
CA ARG A 978 19.90 10.01 -2.76
C ARG A 978 20.89 8.86 -2.77
N GLY A 979 21.64 8.73 -3.86
CA GLY A 979 22.61 7.65 -4.05
C GLY A 979 21.93 6.28 -4.09
N LYS A 980 22.12 5.46 -3.05
CA LYS A 980 21.47 4.14 -2.92
C LYS A 980 20.20 4.14 -2.05
N ASN A 981 19.94 5.24 -1.34
CA ASN A 981 18.83 5.34 -0.41
C ASN A 981 17.65 6.04 -1.08
N HIS A 982 16.44 5.58 -0.79
CA HIS A 982 15.20 6.20 -1.23
C HIS A 982 14.26 6.37 -0.04
N TYR A 983 13.46 7.43 -0.06
CA TYR A 983 12.49 7.76 0.98
C TYR A 983 11.14 8.10 0.33
N TYR A 984 10.06 7.57 0.88
CA TYR A 984 8.70 7.90 0.46
C TYR A 984 8.14 8.99 1.37
N CYS A 985 7.58 10.04 0.77
CA CYS A 985 6.95 11.16 1.49
C CYS A 985 5.48 11.24 1.09
N TYR A 986 4.60 11.38 2.07
CA TYR A 986 3.14 11.38 1.90
C TYR A 986 2.57 12.80 1.86
N SER A 987 3.36 13.81 2.20
CA SER A 987 3.00 15.23 2.06
C SER A 987 4.17 16.06 1.56
N GLU A 988 3.86 17.24 1.03
CA GLU A 988 4.89 18.21 0.64
C GLU A 988 5.67 18.72 1.87
N ARG A 989 5.03 18.80 3.04
CA ARG A 989 5.69 19.14 4.30
C ARG A 989 6.75 18.11 4.68
N GLU A 990 6.43 16.82 4.58
CA GLU A 990 7.40 15.73 4.85
C GLU A 990 8.57 15.78 3.86
N LEU A 991 8.29 16.04 2.59
CA LEU A 991 9.33 16.22 1.57
C LEU A 991 10.29 17.36 1.95
N GLN A 992 9.76 18.53 2.31
CA GLN A 992 10.58 19.69 2.70
C GLN A 992 11.39 19.41 3.98
N GLN A 993 10.79 18.74 4.97
CA GLN A 993 11.51 18.33 6.18
C GLN A 993 12.66 17.37 5.87
N LYS A 994 12.44 16.37 5.00
CA LYS A 994 13.48 15.42 4.58
C LYS A 994 14.58 16.08 3.76
N ILE A 995 14.24 17.06 2.93
CA ILE A 995 15.23 17.87 2.21
C ILE A 995 16.05 18.71 3.19
N ALA A 996 15.43 19.30 4.22
CA ALA A 996 16.11 20.11 5.23
C ALA A 996 17.10 19.31 6.11
N GLU A 997 16.89 18.00 6.27
CA GLU A 997 17.86 17.10 6.92
C GLU A 997 19.13 16.87 6.09
N PHE A 998 19.10 17.18 4.78
CA PHE A 998 20.25 17.00 3.91
C PHE A 998 21.21 18.20 3.94
N PRO A 999 22.52 17.98 3.78
CA PRO A 999 23.48 19.07 3.63
C PRO A 999 23.10 19.97 2.44
N ALA A 1000 23.34 21.28 2.54
CA ALA A 1000 23.01 22.27 1.50
C ALA A 1000 23.58 21.96 0.10
N ASN A 1001 24.58 21.08 0.00
CA ASN A 1001 25.25 20.69 -1.24
C ASN A 1001 24.89 19.27 -1.70
N ALA A 1002 23.86 18.65 -1.11
CA ALA A 1002 23.46 17.28 -1.41
C ALA A 1002 22.77 17.19 -2.78
N ASN A 1003 23.20 16.24 -3.61
CA ASN A 1003 22.53 15.91 -4.86
C ASN A 1003 21.47 14.82 -4.61
N TYR A 1004 20.22 15.09 -4.97
CA TYR A 1004 19.07 14.20 -4.80
C TYR A 1004 18.10 14.33 -5.98
N THR A 1005 17.32 13.28 -6.22
CA THR A 1005 16.29 13.22 -7.26
C THR A 1005 14.92 13.12 -6.60
N ILE A 1006 13.93 13.86 -7.10
CA ILE A 1006 12.55 13.79 -6.63
C ILE A 1006 11.69 13.25 -7.76
N GLN A 1007 10.95 12.18 -7.49
CA GLN A 1007 9.89 11.67 -8.35
C GLN A 1007 8.54 11.93 -7.66
N ARG A 1008 7.60 12.57 -8.36
CA ARG A 1008 6.21 12.72 -7.91
C ARG A 1008 5.37 11.64 -8.57
N PHE A 1009 4.61 10.89 -7.78
CA PHE A 1009 3.65 9.92 -8.30
C PHE A 1009 2.35 10.63 -8.65
N LYS A 1010 1.82 10.38 -9.85
CA LYS A 1010 0.52 10.92 -10.29
C LYS A 1010 -0.58 9.86 -10.33
N GLY A 1011 -0.21 8.60 -10.53
CA GLY A 1011 -1.13 7.48 -10.53
C GLY A 1011 -0.49 6.23 -9.94
N LEU A 1012 -1.32 5.32 -9.43
CA LEU A 1012 -0.90 4.07 -8.81
C LEU A 1012 -0.15 3.16 -9.81
N GLY A 1013 -0.43 3.30 -11.12
CA GLY A 1013 0.26 2.59 -12.19
C GLY A 1013 1.71 3.02 -12.42
N GLU A 1014 2.16 4.15 -11.85
CA GLU A 1014 3.56 4.60 -11.89
C GLU A 1014 4.44 3.94 -10.82
N MET A 1015 3.81 3.25 -9.85
CA MET A 1015 4.49 2.55 -8.77
C MET A 1015 4.77 1.09 -9.14
N MET A 1016 5.96 0.60 -8.82
CA MET A 1016 6.25 -0.83 -8.94
C MET A 1016 5.41 -1.62 -7.92
N PRO A 1017 5.00 -2.87 -8.19
CA PRO A 1017 4.19 -3.66 -7.26
C PRO A 1017 4.77 -3.81 -5.84
N GLU A 1018 6.10 -3.98 -5.72
CA GLU A 1018 6.78 -4.01 -4.41
C GLU A 1018 6.69 -2.66 -3.69
N GLN A 1019 6.78 -1.54 -4.42
CA GLN A 1019 6.62 -0.21 -3.83
C GLN A 1019 5.20 -0.01 -3.35
N LEU A 1020 4.21 -0.37 -4.18
CA LEU A 1020 2.80 -0.30 -3.82
C LEU A 1020 2.48 -1.17 -2.60
N TRP A 1021 3.09 -2.35 -2.51
CA TRP A 1021 3.01 -3.20 -1.33
C TRP A 1021 3.61 -2.51 -0.11
N ASP A 1022 4.89 -2.16 -0.16
CA ASP A 1022 5.63 -1.62 0.98
C ASP A 1022 5.09 -0.29 1.49
N THR A 1023 4.49 0.53 0.63
CA THR A 1023 4.02 1.87 1.03
C THR A 1023 2.53 1.93 1.34
N THR A 1024 1.71 1.10 0.70
CA THR A 1024 0.26 1.33 0.62
C THR A 1024 -0.58 0.10 0.96
N MET A 1025 -0.13 -1.13 0.64
CA MET A 1025 -0.94 -2.34 0.81
C MET A 1025 -0.50 -3.25 1.97
N ASN A 1026 0.76 -3.20 2.39
CA ASN A 1026 1.30 -4.01 3.47
C ASN A 1026 0.74 -3.56 4.84
N PRO A 1027 0.02 -4.43 5.59
CA PRO A 1027 -0.53 -4.07 6.89
C PRO A 1027 0.47 -3.59 7.94
N GLU A 1028 1.75 -3.96 7.83
CA GLU A 1028 2.78 -3.58 8.80
C GLU A 1028 3.30 -2.15 8.59
N THR A 1029 3.23 -1.62 7.37
CA THR A 1029 3.84 -0.33 6.98
C THR A 1029 2.84 0.70 6.47
N ARG A 1030 1.68 0.28 5.96
CA ARG A 1030 0.69 1.17 5.36
C ARG A 1030 0.03 2.08 6.39
N THR A 1031 -0.41 3.24 5.92
CA THR A 1031 -1.35 4.12 6.62
C THR A 1031 -2.65 4.19 5.82
N MET A 1032 -3.80 4.11 6.50
CA MET A 1032 -5.12 4.23 5.88
C MET A 1032 -5.98 5.18 6.70
N LYS A 1033 -6.86 5.92 6.02
CA LYS A 1033 -7.89 6.75 6.65
C LYS A 1033 -9.18 5.91 6.78
N GLN A 1034 -9.62 5.61 8.00
CA GLN A 1034 -10.93 4.99 8.22
C GLN A 1034 -12.03 6.04 8.06
N VAL A 1035 -13.05 5.74 7.26
CA VAL A 1035 -14.17 6.67 7.02
C VAL A 1035 -15.16 6.54 8.17
N GLN A 1036 -15.54 7.67 8.76
CA GLN A 1036 -16.54 7.76 9.83
C GLN A 1036 -17.53 8.89 9.52
N ILE A 1037 -18.78 8.71 9.96
CA ILE A 1037 -19.80 9.76 9.86
C ILE A 1037 -19.83 10.49 11.21
N GLU A 1038 -19.28 11.69 11.25
CA GLU A 1038 -19.33 12.53 12.45
C GLU A 1038 -20.72 13.15 12.64
N ASP A 1039 -21.28 13.66 11.55
CA ASP A 1039 -22.60 14.25 11.50
C ASP A 1039 -23.33 13.77 10.26
N ALA A 1040 -24.32 12.89 10.45
CA ALA A 1040 -25.08 12.35 9.34
C ALA A 1040 -25.95 13.38 8.61
N ALA A 1041 -26.35 14.47 9.25
CA ALA A 1041 -27.21 15.49 8.67
C ALA A 1041 -26.37 16.45 7.81
N LYS A 1042 -25.18 16.83 8.31
CA LYS A 1042 -24.20 17.56 7.53
C LYS A 1042 -23.65 16.71 6.38
N ALA A 1043 -23.36 15.43 6.63
CA ALA A 1043 -22.95 14.49 5.57
C ALA A 1043 -24.05 14.34 4.52
N GLU A 1044 -25.31 14.17 4.94
CA GLU A 1044 -26.47 14.16 4.07
C GLU A 1044 -26.54 15.42 3.22
N GLU A 1045 -26.52 16.59 3.85
CA GLU A 1045 -26.59 17.89 3.17
C GLU A 1045 -25.45 18.04 2.16
N LEU A 1046 -24.22 17.68 2.56
CA LEU A 1046 -23.05 17.71 1.68
C LEU A 1046 -23.21 16.75 0.49
N PHE A 1047 -23.64 15.51 0.69
CA PHE A 1047 -23.87 14.57 -0.41
C PHE A 1047 -24.99 15.08 -1.33
N THR A 1048 -26.07 15.63 -0.80
CA THR A 1048 -27.16 16.20 -1.61
C THR A 1048 -26.70 17.43 -2.40
N ILE A 1049 -25.93 18.35 -1.81
CA ILE A 1049 -25.39 19.52 -2.52
C ILE A 1049 -24.39 19.10 -3.60
N LEU A 1050 -23.41 18.26 -3.25
CA LEU A 1050 -22.31 17.90 -4.14
C LEU A 1050 -22.76 16.90 -5.21
N MET A 1051 -23.63 15.95 -4.87
CA MET A 1051 -23.98 14.82 -5.73
C MET A 1051 -25.43 14.85 -6.24
N GLY A 1052 -26.29 15.72 -5.72
CA GLY A 1052 -27.69 15.85 -6.14
C GLY A 1052 -27.90 16.62 -7.45
N ASP A 1053 -29.16 16.75 -7.87
CA ASP A 1053 -29.52 17.22 -9.21
C ASP A 1053 -29.46 18.74 -9.40
N ARG A 1054 -29.55 19.50 -8.32
CA ARG A 1054 -29.53 20.97 -8.38
C ARG A 1054 -28.12 21.50 -8.60
N VAL A 1055 -27.95 22.27 -9.68
CA VAL A 1055 -26.65 22.86 -10.05
C VAL A 1055 -26.32 24.11 -9.23
N ALA A 1056 -27.33 24.94 -8.92
CA ALA A 1056 -27.12 26.23 -8.25
C ALA A 1056 -26.49 26.10 -6.84
N PRO A 1057 -27.00 25.23 -5.93
CA PRO A 1057 -26.43 25.09 -4.59
C PRO A 1057 -24.98 24.56 -4.63
N ARG A 1058 -24.71 23.64 -5.56
CA ARG A 1058 -23.36 23.12 -5.78
C ARG A 1058 -22.40 24.22 -6.24
N ARG A 1059 -22.85 25.06 -7.17
CA ARG A 1059 -22.05 26.18 -7.68
C ARG A 1059 -21.75 27.18 -6.56
N GLU A 1060 -22.75 27.56 -5.77
CA GLU A 1060 -22.59 28.45 -4.62
C GLU A 1060 -21.63 27.86 -3.59
N PHE A 1061 -21.73 26.55 -3.31
CA PHE A 1061 -20.80 25.86 -2.43
C PHE A 1061 -19.35 25.97 -2.94
N ILE A 1062 -19.12 25.73 -4.24
CA ILE A 1062 -17.79 25.83 -4.87
C ILE A 1062 -17.29 27.28 -4.85
N GLU A 1063 -18.12 28.28 -5.13
CA GLU A 1063 -17.73 29.70 -5.13
C GLU A 1063 -17.38 30.16 -3.70
N THR A 1064 -18.12 29.71 -2.69
CA THR A 1064 -17.92 30.07 -1.28
C THR A 1064 -16.66 29.43 -0.68
N HIS A 1065 -16.40 28.16 -0.99
CA HIS A 1065 -15.29 27.41 -0.39
C HIS A 1065 -14.03 27.41 -1.26
N GLY A 1066 -14.17 27.60 -2.59
CA GLY A 1066 -13.08 27.57 -3.56
C GLY A 1066 -12.02 28.64 -3.30
N ALA A 1067 -12.43 29.84 -2.90
CA ALA A 1067 -11.49 30.93 -2.60
C ALA A 1067 -10.72 30.74 -1.27
N ARG A 1068 -11.22 29.87 -0.37
CA ARG A 1068 -10.61 29.56 0.93
C ARG A 1068 -9.65 28.36 0.87
N LEU A 1069 -9.63 27.64 -0.24
CA LEU A 1069 -8.77 26.47 -0.44
C LEU A 1069 -7.36 26.90 -0.83
N ASN A 1070 -6.39 26.59 0.03
CA ASN A 1070 -4.99 26.72 -0.31
C ASN A 1070 -4.54 25.47 -1.10
N LEU A 1071 -3.89 25.67 -2.24
CA LEU A 1071 -3.41 24.58 -3.10
C LEU A 1071 -2.42 23.66 -2.39
N THR A 1072 -1.74 24.13 -1.36
CA THR A 1072 -0.81 23.34 -0.53
C THR A 1072 -1.52 22.40 0.44
N ASP A 1073 -2.80 22.67 0.75
CA ASP A 1073 -3.61 21.88 1.69
C ASP A 1073 -4.47 20.83 0.94
N LEU A 1074 -4.49 20.91 -0.39
CA LEU A 1074 -5.06 19.88 -1.24
C LEU A 1074 -4.04 18.75 -1.38
N ASP A 1075 -4.33 17.61 -0.75
CA ASP A 1075 -3.71 16.31 -1.02
C ASP A 1075 -4.01 15.94 -2.50
N ILE A 1076 -3.28 16.56 -3.46
CA ILE A 1076 -3.17 16.12 -4.87
C ILE A 1076 -1.92 15.29 -5.03
#